data_AF-A0A1D2M2W9-F1
#
_entry.id   AF-A0A1D2M2W9-F1
#
_cell.length_a   1.000
_cell.length_b   1.000
_cell.length_c   1.000
_cell.angle_alpha   90.00
_cell.angle_beta   90.00
_cell.angle_gamma   90.00
#
_symmetry.space_group_name_H-M   'P 1'
#
loop_
_entity.id
_entity.type
_entity.pdbx_description
1 polymer ?
#
loop_
_entity_poly.entity_id
_entity_poly.type
_entity_poly.pdbx_seq_one_letter_code
_entity_poly.pdbx_strand_id
1 'polypeptide(L)'
;MTEFQVYRASQWIQNVPVMPFIAYRKEYPTQGYDATLLIYRRERNIAVYIHGYATQDLIDGREIKDALFNGTDDVDVVILVDWRLWSLPKPDSWVGYPPNYKYVALTNVPIVAERLQSFITTKMSEKYNNVYLMGFSLGAHVAGTAARSQDGLNVTRITAIDPAGPIFEHSMYGVFPIDTTNTLRNTDAEFVDVVHASSLLGMAKDAGHLDTYMKENECYSPSCTHHKAVEVFIASLMQCSLITCPAELYEGSYYQDGVLIPFSGCRTKNADDLSSLGYLANLYKGRGKHRIQIEADNCSSFMNVKLPAKLRICRLPPVDNAPFCAGKPYLSVSVNTDGVEYQGTQSCVPLDMCKNELGQNVPFYIAYKMKNSKDYFQFVQPHIPHFERSSYEASDKESLFYQTLKPIYEPSQTPLNYIMWNDDVHFDKAVAEEFTNDTPFYTEDASFGHSKEVLGFNSLSGFLLIHSIPTFPPAAEKDYHFLRKSRRKAQIALCISFQATPGNGDQFFNTLQQLLTELVAFRPQVYDSKLVNNFDPRVTEAFNYLVHMPNFNRTRPSFRLMNFFQGFDLHFTGRTTQAMTMDTFEVLADHYESSLIVQTFRHPKSRLWNSSCDRTFTVENVLLTGGFSDGSNKEIRLTPTTDHSKWGISKPNSGKSLTCIGDMNRATSTMARGGLFACTQDQDVYLAFSELPRRIDECPLTRLTTIPKVTVDETVTACECTTLWRCIVPTILCRAYQTTLVVLA
;
A
#
# COMPACT_ATOMS: atom_id res chain seq x y z
N MET A 1 7.92 57.87 22.96
CA MET A 1 7.06 56.70 23.25
C MET A 1 6.80 56.70 24.74
N THR A 2 5.54 56.82 25.16
CA THR A 2 5.15 56.92 26.58
C THR A 2 5.02 55.52 27.20
N GLU A 3 5.26 55.41 28.51
CA GLU A 3 5.21 54.13 29.28
C GLU A 3 3.93 53.31 29.06
N PHE A 4 2.83 53.96 28.65
CA PHE A 4 1.56 53.29 28.34
C PHE A 4 1.58 52.48 27.02
N GLN A 5 2.44 52.84 26.06
CA GLN A 5 2.63 52.07 24.82
C GLN A 5 3.52 50.84 25.06
N VAL A 6 4.47 50.93 26.00
CA VAL A 6 5.31 49.80 26.43
C VAL A 6 4.49 48.79 27.25
N TYR A 7 3.52 49.26 28.06
CA TYR A 7 2.64 48.37 28.86
C TYR A 7 1.60 47.61 28.01
N ARG A 8 1.10 48.18 26.90
CA ARG A 8 0.27 47.43 25.94
C ARG A 8 1.10 46.46 25.09
N ALA A 9 2.34 46.80 24.76
CA ALA A 9 3.24 45.87 24.09
C ALA A 9 3.58 44.67 24.99
N SER A 10 3.73 44.87 26.31
CA SER A 10 4.04 43.79 27.25
C SER A 10 2.84 42.89 27.60
N GLN A 11 1.60 43.39 27.58
CA GLN A 11 0.41 42.54 27.78
C GLN A 11 -0.04 41.77 26.53
N TRP A 12 0.33 42.20 25.32
CA TRP A 12 0.14 41.38 24.11
C TRP A 12 1.14 40.23 23.99
N ILE A 13 2.27 40.28 24.72
CA ILE A 13 3.23 39.17 24.79
C ILE A 13 2.68 37.98 25.60
N GLN A 14 1.67 38.18 26.47
CA GLN A 14 1.12 37.11 27.32
C GLN A 14 -0.06 36.33 26.71
N ASN A 15 -0.67 36.80 25.62
CA ASN A 15 -1.78 36.12 24.92
C ASN A 15 -1.43 35.77 23.47
N VAL A 16 -0.15 35.48 23.22
CA VAL A 16 0.28 35.00 21.92
C VAL A 16 -0.16 33.54 21.77
N PRO A 17 -0.93 33.17 20.73
CA PRO A 17 -1.29 31.77 20.51
C PRO A 17 -0.03 30.91 20.54
N VAL A 18 -0.06 29.83 21.33
CA VAL A 18 1.03 28.85 21.38
C VAL A 18 1.25 28.35 19.95
N MET A 19 2.50 28.30 19.52
CA MET A 19 2.91 27.71 18.24
C MET A 19 3.34 26.28 18.55
N PRO A 20 2.49 25.26 18.32
CA PRO A 20 2.79 23.90 18.75
C PRO A 20 3.93 23.31 17.91
N PHE A 21 4.85 22.64 18.60
CA PHE A 21 5.82 21.73 17.99
C PHE A 21 5.35 20.31 18.28
N ILE A 22 4.94 19.58 17.26
CA ILE A 22 4.41 18.22 17.42
C ILE A 22 5.51 17.24 17.04
N ALA A 23 6.07 16.55 18.03
CA ALA A 23 7.13 15.58 17.81
C ALA A 23 6.58 14.15 17.73
N TYR A 24 7.17 13.38 16.82
CA TYR A 24 6.93 11.96 16.65
C TYR A 24 8.26 11.23 16.76
N ARG A 25 8.29 10.10 17.45
CA ARG A 25 9.46 9.24 17.54
C ARG A 25 9.29 8.07 16.57
N LYS A 26 10.37 7.63 15.94
CA LYS A 26 10.31 6.48 15.03
C LYS A 26 9.78 5.21 15.72
N GLU A 27 10.10 5.02 16.99
CA GLU A 27 9.58 3.90 17.82
C GLU A 27 8.06 3.98 18.06
N TYR A 28 7.48 5.19 18.07
CA TYR A 28 6.07 5.46 18.35
C TYR A 28 5.48 6.42 17.30
N PRO A 29 5.39 5.98 16.03
CA PRO A 29 5.18 6.89 14.89
C PRO A 29 3.76 7.46 14.82
N THR A 30 2.79 6.88 15.53
CA THR A 30 1.38 7.30 15.54
C THR A 30 1.05 8.29 16.67
N GLN A 31 1.90 8.40 17.70
CA GLN A 31 1.64 9.26 18.85
C GLN A 31 2.39 10.59 18.70
N GLY A 32 1.64 11.68 18.61
CA GLY A 32 2.20 13.04 18.64
C GLY A 32 2.40 13.52 20.08
N TYR A 33 3.58 14.04 20.36
CA TYR A 33 3.94 14.61 21.66
C TYR A 33 4.22 16.11 21.53
N ASP A 34 4.04 16.86 22.62
CA ASP A 34 4.58 18.21 22.70
C ASP A 34 6.12 18.13 22.69
N ALA A 35 6.73 18.62 21.62
CA ALA A 35 8.17 18.55 21.40
C ALA A 35 8.97 19.30 22.48
N THR A 36 8.35 20.26 23.18
CA THR A 36 9.00 21.00 24.27
C THR A 36 9.18 20.17 25.54
N LEU A 37 8.41 19.09 25.69
CA LEU A 37 8.48 18.18 26.84
C LEU A 37 9.41 16.98 26.60
N LEU A 38 9.88 16.78 25.36
CA LEU A 38 10.80 15.70 25.03
C LEU A 38 12.23 16.00 25.48
N ILE A 39 12.95 14.92 25.81
CA ILE A 39 14.38 14.93 26.11
C ILE A 39 15.12 14.47 24.86
N TYR A 40 16.08 15.29 24.37
CA TYR A 40 16.83 15.04 23.13
C TYR A 40 18.30 14.62 23.35
N ARG A 41 18.66 14.10 24.53
CA ARG A 41 20.08 13.87 24.89
C ARG A 41 20.77 12.72 24.15
N ARG A 42 20.06 11.91 23.37
CA ARG A 42 20.61 10.71 22.69
C ARG A 42 20.25 10.61 21.21
N GLU A 43 19.39 11.47 20.72
CA GLU A 43 18.80 11.47 19.38
C GLU A 43 19.77 12.12 18.40
N ARG A 44 20.28 11.35 17.43
CA ARG A 44 21.35 11.87 16.57
C ARG A 44 20.84 12.77 15.46
N ASN A 45 19.69 12.45 14.88
CA ASN A 45 19.18 13.16 13.71
C ASN A 45 17.70 13.47 13.90
N ILE A 46 17.39 14.77 13.85
CA ILE A 46 16.04 15.31 14.05
C ILE A 46 15.63 16.03 12.77
N ALA A 47 14.54 15.57 12.18
CA ALA A 47 13.93 16.22 11.03
C ALA A 47 12.80 17.15 11.47
N VAL A 48 12.73 18.36 10.93
CA VAL A 48 11.70 19.34 11.25
C VAL A 48 11.00 19.77 9.98
N TYR A 49 9.69 19.60 9.89
CA TYR A 49 8.87 20.05 8.76
C TYR A 49 8.10 21.33 9.10
N ILE A 50 8.17 22.31 8.21
CA ILE A 50 7.56 23.63 8.34
C ILE A 50 6.66 23.89 7.14
N HIS A 51 5.35 23.94 7.37
CA HIS A 51 4.36 24.18 6.32
C HIS A 51 4.34 25.64 5.84
N GLY A 52 3.51 25.94 4.83
CA GLY A 52 3.45 27.22 4.13
C GLY A 52 2.29 28.15 4.50
N TYR A 53 2.02 29.09 3.60
CA TYR A 53 0.89 30.03 3.70
C TYR A 53 -0.47 29.31 3.59
N ALA A 54 -1.45 29.77 4.35
CA ALA A 54 -2.84 29.30 4.29
C ALA A 54 -3.05 27.79 4.47
N THR A 55 -2.14 27.11 5.18
CA THR A 55 -2.27 25.70 5.53
C THR A 55 -3.43 25.46 6.50
N GLN A 56 -4.36 24.55 6.16
CA GLN A 56 -5.55 24.25 6.97
C GLN A 56 -5.34 23.05 7.91
N ASP A 57 -4.57 22.05 7.45
CA ASP A 57 -4.25 20.84 8.20
C ASP A 57 -2.76 20.49 8.09
N LEU A 58 -2.33 19.42 8.75
CA LEU A 58 -0.94 18.96 8.73
C LEU A 58 -0.78 17.62 8.01
N ILE A 59 -1.61 17.33 6.99
CA ILE A 59 -1.55 16.08 6.23
C ILE A 59 -0.17 15.92 5.60
N ASP A 60 0.30 16.92 4.82
CA ASP A 60 1.64 16.91 4.20
C ASP A 60 2.76 16.58 5.20
N GLY A 61 2.70 17.19 6.39
CA GLY A 61 3.70 16.96 7.43
C GLY A 61 3.66 15.54 7.99
N ARG A 62 2.46 14.96 8.13
CA ARG A 62 2.31 13.56 8.56
C ARG A 62 2.77 12.58 7.48
N GLU A 63 2.49 12.86 6.22
CA GLU A 63 2.94 12.03 5.10
C GLU A 63 4.47 12.07 4.95
N ILE A 64 5.09 13.25 5.07
CA ILE A 64 6.56 13.37 5.12
C ILE A 64 7.14 12.60 6.32
N LYS A 65 6.52 12.70 7.50
CA LYS A 65 6.92 11.92 8.68
C LYS A 65 6.88 10.42 8.38
N ASP A 66 5.76 9.93 7.85
CA ASP A 66 5.61 8.51 7.50
C ASP A 66 6.64 8.09 6.44
N ALA A 67 6.86 8.92 5.42
CA ALA A 67 7.86 8.70 4.39
C ALA A 67 9.29 8.66 4.94
N LEU A 68 9.63 9.52 5.90
CA LEU A 68 10.95 9.51 6.55
C LEU A 68 11.16 8.28 7.43
N PHE A 69 10.16 7.90 8.25
CA PHE A 69 10.27 6.73 9.11
C PHE A 69 10.30 5.42 8.33
N ASN A 70 9.52 5.33 7.24
CA ASN A 70 9.46 4.14 6.40
C ASN A 70 10.60 4.08 5.39
N GLY A 71 11.04 5.23 4.88
CA GLY A 71 12.05 5.34 3.83
C GLY A 71 13.48 5.41 4.36
N THR A 72 13.68 5.79 5.63
CA THR A 72 15.02 6.06 6.16
C THR A 72 15.23 5.42 7.53
N ASP A 73 16.45 4.97 7.80
CA ASP A 73 16.89 4.57 9.15
C ASP A 73 17.70 5.66 9.86
N ASP A 74 17.78 6.84 9.26
CA ASP A 74 18.67 7.91 9.70
C ASP A 74 17.95 9.05 10.44
N VAL A 75 16.65 8.95 10.68
CA VAL A 75 15.85 9.96 11.40
C VAL A 75 15.20 9.32 12.63
N ASP A 76 15.54 9.86 13.81
CA ASP A 76 15.02 9.37 15.10
C ASP A 76 13.70 10.04 15.47
N VAL A 77 13.60 11.34 15.18
CA VAL A 77 12.48 12.20 15.55
C VAL A 77 12.08 13.08 14.37
N VAL A 78 10.79 13.18 14.12
CA VAL A 78 10.21 14.16 13.19
C VAL A 78 9.37 15.16 13.98
N ILE A 79 9.60 16.45 13.77
CA ILE A 79 8.87 17.54 14.43
C ILE A 79 8.09 18.31 13.36
N LEU A 80 6.78 18.46 13.57
CA LEU A 80 5.93 19.32 12.75
C LEU A 80 5.76 20.66 13.44
N VAL A 81 6.11 21.75 12.75
CA VAL A 81 5.90 23.12 13.23
C VAL A 81 4.50 23.57 12.83
N ASP A 82 3.58 23.60 13.79
CA ASP A 82 2.19 24.04 13.55
C ASP A 82 2.08 25.55 13.77
N TRP A 83 2.15 26.31 12.68
CA TRP A 83 1.94 27.75 12.69
C TRP A 83 0.71 28.15 11.86
N ARG A 84 -0.29 27.25 11.75
CA ARG A 84 -1.53 27.47 10.98
C ARG A 84 -2.25 28.75 11.38
N LEU A 85 -2.37 29.03 12.68
CA LEU A 85 -2.98 30.27 13.20
C LEU A 85 -2.29 31.56 12.72
N TRP A 86 -1.02 31.46 12.30
CA TRP A 86 -0.19 32.58 11.87
C TRP A 86 0.02 32.62 10.36
N SER A 87 -0.21 31.50 9.68
CA SER A 87 -0.13 31.38 8.22
C SER A 87 -1.47 31.59 7.52
N LEU A 88 -2.60 31.45 8.24
CA LEU A 88 -3.94 31.65 7.71
C LEU A 88 -4.31 33.14 7.61
N PRO A 89 -5.15 33.50 6.63
CA PRO A 89 -5.78 34.82 6.62
C PRO A 89 -6.75 34.98 7.81
N LYS A 90 -6.70 36.12 8.50
CA LYS A 90 -7.64 36.50 9.56
C LYS A 90 -9.07 36.59 9.01
N PRO A 91 -10.08 36.03 9.70
CA PRO A 91 -11.47 35.94 9.22
C PRO A 91 -12.17 37.30 9.04
N ASP A 92 -11.61 38.39 9.56
CA ASP A 92 -12.30 39.68 9.68
C ASP A 92 -12.18 40.57 8.42
N SER A 93 -11.41 40.17 7.40
CA SER A 93 -11.23 40.98 6.18
C SER A 93 -12.17 40.55 5.05
N TRP A 94 -13.39 41.07 5.07
CA TRP A 94 -14.33 41.02 3.94
C TRP A 94 -13.89 41.95 2.79
N VAL A 95 -12.80 41.64 2.08
CA VAL A 95 -12.51 42.15 0.72
C VAL A 95 -11.60 41.14 0.00
N GLY A 96 -11.97 40.70 -1.21
CA GLY A 96 -11.13 39.87 -2.06
C GLY A 96 -9.83 40.59 -2.50
N TYR A 97 -8.74 39.82 -2.69
CA TYR A 97 -7.33 40.25 -2.93
C TYR A 97 -6.59 40.77 -1.67
N PRO A 98 -5.24 40.77 -1.57
CA PRO A 98 -4.48 39.99 -0.59
C PRO A 98 -3.66 40.84 0.42
N PRO A 99 -4.27 41.63 1.32
CA PRO A 99 -3.53 42.36 2.34
C PRO A 99 -2.93 41.43 3.41
N ASN A 100 -3.40 40.19 3.51
CA ASN A 100 -2.95 39.27 4.56
C ASN A 100 -1.61 38.59 4.25
N TYR A 101 -1.35 38.20 2.99
CA TYR A 101 -0.09 37.54 2.63
C TYR A 101 1.14 38.39 2.99
N LYS A 102 1.08 39.70 2.69
CA LYS A 102 2.15 40.64 3.04
C LYS A 102 2.45 40.65 4.54
N TYR A 103 1.41 40.64 5.37
CA TYR A 103 1.58 40.61 6.82
C TYR A 103 2.20 39.28 7.28
N VAL A 104 1.71 38.15 6.76
CA VAL A 104 2.27 36.84 7.10
C VAL A 104 3.74 36.75 6.69
N ALA A 105 4.08 37.16 5.47
CA ALA A 105 5.44 37.09 4.92
C ALA A 105 6.44 38.04 5.62
N LEU A 106 6.08 39.30 5.86
CA LEU A 106 7.00 40.29 6.42
C LEU A 106 7.03 40.29 7.95
N THR A 107 5.93 39.90 8.61
CA THR A 107 5.80 39.98 10.07
C THR A 107 5.80 38.59 10.71
N ASN A 108 5.02 37.64 10.22
CA ASN A 108 4.90 36.34 10.92
C ASN A 108 6.08 35.41 10.64
N VAL A 109 6.60 35.35 9.41
CA VAL A 109 7.77 34.53 9.07
C VAL A 109 8.96 34.76 10.01
N PRO A 110 9.44 36.01 10.24
CA PRO A 110 10.56 36.22 11.16
C PRO A 110 10.22 35.84 12.61
N ILE A 111 8.99 36.04 13.08
CA ILE A 111 8.58 35.66 14.44
C ILE A 111 8.58 34.13 14.61
N VAL A 112 8.04 33.40 13.62
CA VAL A 112 8.02 31.93 13.62
C VAL A 112 9.45 31.40 13.56
N ALA A 113 10.31 32.02 12.76
CA ALA A 113 11.73 31.67 12.66
C ALA A 113 12.48 31.86 13.99
N GLU A 114 12.29 33.01 14.66
CA GLU A 114 12.88 33.28 15.99
C GLU A 114 12.42 32.25 17.03
N ARG A 115 11.14 31.87 17.00
CA ARG A 115 10.60 30.83 17.90
C ARG A 115 11.17 29.45 17.61
N LEU A 116 11.31 29.08 16.35
CA LEU A 116 11.93 27.81 15.95
C LEU A 116 13.40 27.78 16.35
N GLN A 117 14.13 28.86 16.11
CA GLN A 117 15.53 29.01 16.53
C GLN A 117 15.67 28.84 18.04
N SER A 118 14.87 29.59 18.82
CA SER A 118 14.86 29.50 20.29
C SER A 118 14.55 28.08 20.78
N PHE A 119 13.59 27.39 20.15
CA PHE A 119 13.26 26.01 20.45
C PHE A 119 14.44 25.05 20.21
N ILE A 120 15.08 25.14 19.04
CA ILE A 120 16.23 24.31 18.68
C ILE A 120 17.38 24.55 19.67
N THR A 121 17.81 25.79 19.87
CA THR A 121 18.93 26.13 20.77
C THR A 121 18.67 25.71 22.22
N THR A 122 17.42 25.80 22.68
CA THR A 122 17.09 25.46 24.07
C THR A 122 16.97 23.96 24.32
N LYS A 123 16.48 23.20 23.33
CA LYS A 123 16.12 21.78 23.51
C LYS A 123 17.12 20.82 22.92
N MET A 124 17.86 21.23 21.89
CA MET A 124 18.76 20.39 21.13
C MET A 124 20.20 20.79 21.46
N SER A 125 21.02 19.79 21.73
CA SER A 125 22.45 19.94 21.95
C SER A 125 23.20 19.72 20.64
N GLU A 126 24.04 20.67 20.27
CA GLU A 126 24.93 20.53 19.10
C GLU A 126 25.83 19.29 19.15
N LYS A 127 26.13 18.81 20.36
CA LYS A 127 26.93 17.59 20.56
C LYS A 127 26.19 16.32 20.16
N TYR A 128 24.87 16.29 20.34
CA TYR A 128 24.08 15.08 20.23
C TYR A 128 23.11 15.09 19.06
N ASN A 129 22.68 16.26 18.58
CA ASN A 129 21.56 16.41 17.65
C ASN A 129 21.99 17.14 16.38
N ASN A 130 21.86 16.50 15.21
CA ASN A 130 21.92 17.12 13.90
C ASN A 130 20.49 17.47 13.47
N VAL A 131 20.26 18.74 13.15
CA VAL A 131 18.93 19.22 12.77
C VAL A 131 18.85 19.37 11.26
N TYR A 132 17.82 18.78 10.67
CA TYR A 132 17.48 18.89 9.26
C TYR A 132 16.12 19.57 9.12
N LEU A 133 16.10 20.75 8.51
CA LEU A 133 14.87 21.53 8.29
C LEU A 133 14.32 21.29 6.89
N MET A 134 13.01 21.08 6.78
CA MET A 134 12.28 20.99 5.52
C MET A 134 11.19 22.04 5.53
N GLY A 135 11.26 23.00 4.62
CA GLY A 135 10.30 24.10 4.56
C GLY A 135 9.57 24.14 3.23
N PHE A 136 8.24 24.12 3.27
CA PHE A 136 7.41 24.31 2.07
C PHE A 136 6.94 25.76 1.95
N SER A 137 7.03 26.36 0.76
CA SER A 137 6.51 27.72 0.49
C SER A 137 7.11 28.75 1.47
N LEU A 138 6.30 29.52 2.22
CA LEU A 138 6.78 30.42 3.29
C LEU A 138 7.60 29.70 4.37
N GLY A 139 7.34 28.41 4.61
CA GLY A 139 8.08 27.59 5.56
C GLY A 139 9.56 27.43 5.20
N ALA A 140 9.93 27.56 3.92
CA ALA A 140 11.34 27.57 3.49
C ALA A 140 12.09 28.80 4.01
N HIS A 141 11.44 29.96 4.01
CA HIS A 141 12.01 31.20 4.54
C HIS A 141 12.06 31.19 6.07
N VAL A 142 11.07 30.57 6.73
CA VAL A 142 11.14 30.28 8.16
C VAL A 142 12.36 29.41 8.46
N ALA A 143 12.59 28.33 7.70
CA ALA A 143 13.73 27.44 7.88
C ALA A 143 15.07 28.18 7.73
N GLY A 144 15.24 28.92 6.63
CA GLY A 144 16.46 29.70 6.36
C GLY A 144 16.71 30.78 7.42
N THR A 145 15.67 31.53 7.79
CA THR A 145 15.77 32.59 8.81
C THR A 145 16.07 32.01 10.20
N ALA A 146 15.48 30.88 10.57
CA ALA A 146 15.73 30.23 11.86
C ALA A 146 17.15 29.66 11.96
N ALA A 147 17.69 29.17 10.84
CA ALA A 147 19.04 28.63 10.74
C ALA A 147 20.12 29.71 10.67
N ARG A 148 19.75 30.95 10.30
CA ARG A 148 20.66 32.08 10.18
C ARG A 148 21.27 32.45 11.54
N SER A 149 22.53 32.07 11.68
CA SER A 149 23.39 32.06 12.86
C SER A 149 23.05 33.01 14.03
N GLN A 150 22.80 32.39 15.17
CA GLN A 150 23.48 32.72 16.43
C GLN A 150 24.45 31.57 16.76
N ASP A 151 25.54 31.84 17.47
CA ASP A 151 26.47 30.80 17.96
C ASP A 151 25.69 29.71 18.72
N GLY A 152 25.89 28.44 18.39
CA GLY A 152 25.27 27.32 19.12
C GLY A 152 24.09 26.60 18.44
N LEU A 153 23.84 26.83 17.14
CA LEU A 153 22.74 26.20 16.38
C LEU A 153 23.23 25.12 15.38
N ASN A 154 22.99 23.82 15.68
CA ASN A 154 23.42 22.71 14.82
C ASN A 154 22.40 22.34 13.71
N VAL A 155 22.09 23.29 12.82
CA VAL A 155 21.31 23.02 11.60
C VAL A 155 22.26 22.62 10.47
N THR A 156 22.26 21.33 10.16
CA THR A 156 23.18 20.72 9.18
C THR A 156 22.65 20.77 7.75
N ARG A 157 21.32 20.83 7.58
CA ARG A 157 20.71 20.82 6.26
C ARG A 157 19.37 21.53 6.21
N ILE A 158 19.08 22.18 5.09
CA ILE A 158 17.76 22.70 4.73
C ILE A 158 17.34 22.14 3.37
N THR A 159 16.14 21.54 3.30
CA THR A 159 15.46 21.32 2.02
C THR A 159 14.31 22.30 1.88
N ALA A 160 14.35 23.13 0.85
CA ALA A 160 13.30 24.08 0.53
C ALA A 160 12.43 23.55 -0.60
N ILE A 161 11.18 23.24 -0.28
CA ILE A 161 10.19 22.72 -1.22
C ILE A 161 9.40 23.93 -1.77
N ASP A 162 9.70 24.30 -3.00
CA ASP A 162 9.16 25.45 -3.73
C ASP A 162 9.07 26.72 -2.86
N PRO A 163 10.21 27.28 -2.39
CA PRO A 163 10.23 28.46 -1.51
C PRO A 163 9.45 29.61 -2.14
N ALA A 164 8.66 30.35 -1.35
CA ALA A 164 7.74 31.34 -1.91
C ALA A 164 8.46 32.53 -2.60
N GLY A 165 8.10 32.84 -3.84
CA GLY A 165 8.70 33.94 -4.60
C GLY A 165 8.16 35.34 -4.28
N PRO A 166 6.83 35.54 -4.14
CA PRO A 166 6.27 36.84 -3.80
C PRO A 166 6.86 37.43 -2.51
N ILE A 167 7.30 38.69 -2.55
CA ILE A 167 8.03 39.40 -1.49
C ILE A 167 9.50 39.00 -1.37
N PHE A 168 9.83 37.72 -1.41
CA PHE A 168 11.20 37.25 -1.17
C PHE A 168 12.12 37.35 -2.39
N GLU A 169 11.56 37.34 -3.59
CA GLU A 169 12.30 37.45 -4.85
C GLU A 169 11.64 38.40 -5.86
N HIS A 170 10.33 38.28 -6.04
CA HIS A 170 9.58 39.05 -7.02
C HIS A 170 8.30 39.65 -6.46
N SER A 171 7.76 40.63 -7.19
CA SER A 171 6.44 41.18 -6.91
C SER A 171 5.37 40.39 -7.67
N MET A 172 4.39 39.83 -6.98
CA MET A 172 3.25 39.20 -7.65
C MET A 172 2.28 40.29 -8.15
N TYR A 173 2.07 40.34 -9.46
CA TYR A 173 1.21 41.34 -10.14
C TYR A 173 1.57 42.81 -9.85
N GLY A 174 2.81 43.10 -9.43
CA GLY A 174 3.24 44.46 -9.05
C GLY A 174 2.69 44.96 -7.72
N VAL A 175 2.03 44.11 -6.92
CA VAL A 175 1.31 44.51 -5.71
C VAL A 175 2.20 44.44 -4.45
N PHE A 176 3.12 43.48 -4.40
CA PHE A 176 3.93 43.23 -3.21
C PHE A 176 5.29 43.92 -3.27
N PRO A 177 5.79 44.49 -2.16
CA PRO A 177 7.17 44.96 -2.09
C PRO A 177 8.13 43.77 -2.12
N ILE A 178 9.34 43.97 -2.63
CA ILE A 178 10.41 42.98 -2.53
C ILE A 178 11.23 43.28 -1.28
N ASP A 179 11.36 42.31 -0.38
CA ASP A 179 12.17 42.35 0.82
C ASP A 179 12.94 41.02 0.95
N THR A 180 14.24 41.07 0.70
CA THR A 180 15.11 39.90 0.70
C THR A 180 15.70 39.58 2.07
N THR A 181 15.30 40.31 3.12
CA THR A 181 15.90 40.21 4.46
C THR A 181 15.77 38.80 5.01
N ASN A 182 14.59 38.19 4.90
CA ASN A 182 14.29 36.84 5.40
C ASN A 182 14.21 35.78 4.29
N THR A 183 14.69 36.10 3.08
CA THR A 183 14.77 35.13 1.97
C THR A 183 15.78 34.05 2.29
N LEU A 184 15.47 32.82 1.90
CA LEU A 184 16.33 31.64 2.02
C LEU A 184 17.60 31.84 1.17
N ARG A 185 18.74 31.37 1.67
CA ARG A 185 20.04 31.48 1.00
C ARG A 185 20.86 30.23 1.24
N ASN A 186 21.83 29.98 0.36
CA ASN A 186 22.72 28.83 0.48
C ASN A 186 23.60 28.89 1.74
N THR A 187 23.87 30.09 2.27
CA THR A 187 24.61 30.28 3.52
C THR A 187 23.83 29.99 4.80
N ASP A 188 22.53 29.66 4.70
CA ASP A 188 21.69 29.46 5.89
C ASP A 188 21.96 28.10 6.58
N ALA A 189 22.59 27.13 5.92
CA ALA A 189 23.04 25.85 6.51
C ALA A 189 24.24 25.28 5.76
N GLU A 190 24.88 24.24 6.29
CA GLU A 190 26.00 23.54 5.63
C GLU A 190 25.61 22.99 4.25
N PHE A 191 24.38 22.47 4.13
CA PHE A 191 23.83 22.05 2.85
C PHE A 191 22.38 22.55 2.69
N VAL A 192 22.09 23.11 1.52
CA VAL A 192 20.77 23.67 1.19
C VAL A 192 20.39 23.14 -0.18
N ASP A 193 19.33 22.35 -0.27
CA ASP A 193 18.78 21.86 -1.53
C ASP A 193 17.38 22.41 -1.76
N VAL A 194 17.13 22.92 -2.96
CA VAL A 194 15.90 23.64 -3.31
C VAL A 194 15.21 22.91 -4.44
N VAL A 195 13.90 22.71 -4.30
CA VAL A 195 13.02 22.20 -5.35
C VAL A 195 12.21 23.37 -5.88
N HIS A 196 12.43 23.79 -7.12
CA HIS A 196 11.65 24.82 -7.79
C HIS A 196 10.55 24.18 -8.65
N ALA A 197 9.29 24.53 -8.43
CA ALA A 197 8.14 23.93 -9.10
C ALA A 197 7.16 24.95 -9.70
N SER A 198 6.98 26.11 -9.06
CA SER A 198 6.05 27.14 -9.53
C SER A 198 6.78 28.45 -9.80
N SER A 199 6.79 28.91 -11.06
CA SER A 199 7.41 30.18 -11.44
C SER A 199 6.65 31.42 -10.96
N LEU A 200 5.37 31.28 -10.57
CA LEU A 200 4.55 32.38 -10.07
C LEU A 200 4.55 32.43 -8.53
N LEU A 201 4.32 31.28 -7.88
CA LEU A 201 4.19 31.19 -6.42
C LEU A 201 5.53 30.92 -5.73
N GLY A 202 6.43 30.19 -6.40
CA GLY A 202 7.77 29.88 -5.92
C GLY A 202 8.84 30.84 -6.44
N MET A 203 10.04 30.77 -5.86
CA MET A 203 11.24 31.48 -6.31
C MET A 203 11.72 30.91 -7.65
N ALA A 204 12.18 31.79 -8.54
CA ALA A 204 12.74 31.41 -9.83
C ALA A 204 14.29 31.47 -9.86
N LYS A 205 14.90 32.12 -8.87
CA LYS A 205 16.35 32.20 -8.71
C LYS A 205 16.87 31.11 -7.79
N ASP A 206 18.11 30.72 -8.07
CA ASP A 206 18.86 29.79 -7.24
C ASP A 206 19.01 30.35 -5.81
N ALA A 207 18.76 29.51 -4.83
CA ALA A 207 18.85 29.81 -3.41
C ALA A 207 19.61 28.73 -2.62
N GLY A 208 20.01 27.63 -3.26
CA GLY A 208 20.68 26.49 -2.63
C GLY A 208 22.13 26.30 -3.04
N HIS A 209 22.69 25.24 -2.48
CA HIS A 209 23.87 24.55 -3.02
C HIS A 209 23.48 23.63 -4.19
N LEU A 210 22.23 23.16 -4.20
CA LEU A 210 21.61 22.42 -5.28
C LEU A 210 20.22 23.01 -5.54
N ASP A 211 19.93 23.40 -6.77
CA ASP A 211 18.65 23.99 -7.17
C ASP A 211 18.04 23.15 -8.28
N THR A 212 17.04 22.35 -7.94
CA THR A 212 16.37 21.41 -8.86
C THR A 212 15.10 22.03 -9.42
N TYR A 213 15.10 22.30 -10.72
CA TYR A 213 13.97 22.85 -11.44
C TYR A 213 13.10 21.73 -11.99
N MET A 214 11.95 21.55 -11.35
CA MET A 214 10.95 20.56 -11.70
C MET A 214 10.11 21.02 -12.87
N LYS A 215 9.90 20.11 -13.82
CA LYS A 215 8.87 20.23 -14.85
C LYS A 215 7.96 19.02 -14.76
N GLU A 216 6.66 19.24 -14.82
CA GLU A 216 5.64 18.21 -14.80
C GLU A 216 4.57 18.55 -15.85
N ASN A 217 3.70 17.59 -16.20
CA ASN A 217 2.75 17.73 -17.32
C ASN A 217 1.27 17.63 -16.91
N GLU A 218 0.97 17.47 -15.63
CA GLU A 218 -0.38 17.22 -15.09
C GLU A 218 -1.01 18.46 -14.46
N CYS A 219 -0.22 19.39 -13.92
CA CYS A 219 -0.71 20.58 -13.27
C CYS A 219 -0.77 21.79 -14.22
N TYR A 220 -1.99 22.26 -14.48
CA TYR A 220 -2.23 23.43 -15.32
C TYR A 220 -2.37 24.75 -14.54
N SER A 221 -2.24 24.72 -13.21
CA SER A 221 -2.33 25.92 -12.36
C SER A 221 -1.08 26.08 -11.48
N PRO A 222 -0.65 27.32 -11.18
CA PRO A 222 0.50 27.58 -10.31
C PRO A 222 0.36 27.00 -8.90
N SER A 223 -0.87 26.89 -8.37
CA SER A 223 -1.13 26.30 -7.06
C SER A 223 -0.99 24.77 -7.08
N CYS A 224 -1.39 24.12 -8.17
CA CYS A 224 -1.20 22.68 -8.36
C CYS A 224 0.29 22.35 -8.44
N THR A 225 1.05 23.03 -9.31
CA THR A 225 2.50 22.79 -9.43
C THR A 225 3.25 23.07 -8.12
N HIS A 226 2.82 24.10 -7.37
CA HIS A 226 3.38 24.44 -6.07
C HIS A 226 3.22 23.29 -5.06
N HIS A 227 2.00 22.74 -4.92
CA HIS A 227 1.76 21.63 -3.99
C HIS A 227 2.35 20.30 -4.48
N LYS A 228 2.39 20.06 -5.81
CA LYS A 228 3.01 18.88 -6.44
C LYS A 228 4.47 18.69 -6.01
N ALA A 229 5.20 19.75 -5.70
CA ALA A 229 6.55 19.67 -5.16
C ALA A 229 6.65 18.85 -3.86
N VAL A 230 5.62 18.92 -3.01
CA VAL A 230 5.52 18.14 -1.76
C VAL A 230 5.29 16.66 -2.07
N GLU A 231 4.35 16.35 -2.97
CA GLU A 231 4.09 14.98 -3.42
C GLU A 231 5.34 14.33 -4.01
N VAL A 232 6.07 15.05 -4.86
CA VAL A 232 7.31 14.59 -5.49
C VAL A 232 8.42 14.41 -4.46
N PHE A 233 8.52 15.30 -3.46
CA PHE A 233 9.44 15.11 -2.35
C PHE A 233 9.11 13.82 -1.56
N ILE A 234 7.84 13.54 -1.27
CA ILE A 234 7.40 12.29 -0.62
C ILE A 234 7.72 11.08 -1.50
N ALA A 235 7.47 11.17 -2.81
CA ALA A 235 7.80 10.12 -3.77
C ALA A 235 9.31 9.81 -3.82
N SER A 236 10.17 10.82 -3.62
CA SER A 236 11.63 10.65 -3.54
C SER A 236 12.08 9.72 -2.40
N LEU A 237 11.28 9.67 -1.32
CA LEU A 237 11.49 8.85 -0.13
C LEU A 237 10.86 7.46 -0.26
N MET A 238 9.77 7.33 -1.02
CA MET A 238 8.93 6.13 -0.98
C MET A 238 8.89 5.31 -2.27
N GLN A 239 9.03 5.95 -3.43
CA GLN A 239 8.67 5.35 -4.72
C GLN A 239 9.91 5.19 -5.63
N CYS A 240 10.65 6.28 -5.90
CA CYS A 240 11.69 6.29 -6.92
C CYS A 240 12.83 7.26 -6.65
N SER A 241 13.96 7.05 -7.34
CA SER A 241 15.14 7.92 -7.24
C SER A 241 14.90 9.02 -8.24
N LEU A 242 14.66 10.22 -7.73
CA LEU A 242 14.40 11.39 -8.55
C LEU A 242 15.72 12.00 -8.99
N ILE A 243 16.46 11.25 -9.81
CA ILE A 243 17.76 11.69 -10.33
C ILE A 243 17.55 12.95 -11.16
N THR A 244 18.40 13.93 -10.88
CA THR A 244 18.38 15.25 -11.50
C THR A 244 19.59 15.42 -12.40
N CYS A 245 19.41 16.18 -13.47
CA CYS A 245 20.45 16.46 -14.45
C CYS A 245 20.94 17.91 -14.33
N PRO A 246 22.24 18.20 -14.45
CA PRO A 246 22.71 19.58 -14.62
C PRO A 246 21.95 20.29 -15.75
N ALA A 247 21.52 21.52 -15.50
CA ALA A 247 20.60 22.22 -16.38
C ALA A 247 21.19 22.49 -17.77
N GLU A 248 22.50 22.68 -17.87
CA GLU A 248 23.24 22.83 -19.12
C GLU A 248 23.40 21.51 -19.90
N LEU A 249 23.27 20.37 -19.22
CA LEU A 249 23.35 19.03 -19.82
C LEU A 249 21.98 18.42 -20.11
N TYR A 250 20.90 19.12 -19.75
CA TYR A 250 19.53 18.70 -20.01
C TYR A 250 19.14 18.93 -21.48
N GLU A 251 18.66 17.89 -22.15
CA GLU A 251 18.01 17.98 -23.45
C GLU A 251 16.52 17.74 -23.33
N GLY A 252 15.72 18.65 -23.91
CA GLY A 252 14.26 18.54 -23.99
C GLY A 252 13.73 17.98 -25.32
N SER A 253 14.63 17.73 -26.28
CA SER A 253 14.33 17.17 -27.60
C SER A 253 15.62 16.86 -28.36
N TYR A 254 15.63 15.83 -29.20
CA TYR A 254 16.71 15.59 -30.17
C TYR A 254 16.15 15.36 -31.57
N TYR A 255 16.99 15.48 -32.60
CA TYR A 255 16.61 15.18 -33.98
C TYR A 255 17.04 13.76 -34.34
N GLN A 256 16.10 12.98 -34.88
CA GLN A 256 16.36 11.67 -35.50
C GLN A 256 15.76 11.67 -36.90
N ASP A 257 16.56 11.39 -37.91
CA ASP A 257 16.14 11.37 -39.33
C ASP A 257 15.40 12.65 -39.79
N GLY A 258 15.80 13.81 -39.25
CA GLY A 258 15.19 15.10 -39.56
C GLY A 258 13.88 15.39 -38.81
N VAL A 259 13.43 14.49 -37.94
CA VAL A 259 12.25 14.64 -37.09
C VAL A 259 12.68 15.05 -35.68
N LEU A 260 12.05 16.10 -35.14
CA LEU A 260 12.25 16.54 -33.75
C LEU A 260 11.47 15.60 -32.82
N ILE A 261 12.20 14.80 -32.04
CA ILE A 261 11.64 13.88 -31.05
C ILE A 261 11.69 14.55 -29.67
N PRO A 262 10.55 14.69 -28.95
CA PRO A 262 10.54 15.12 -27.56
C PRO A 262 11.26 14.08 -26.69
N PHE A 263 12.27 14.50 -25.94
CA PHE A 263 13.10 13.62 -25.11
C PHE A 263 13.53 14.36 -23.86
N SER A 264 13.52 13.69 -22.71
CA SER A 264 14.03 14.23 -21.46
C SER A 264 15.32 13.47 -21.12
N GLY A 265 16.46 14.02 -21.53
CA GLY A 265 17.76 13.34 -21.41
C GLY A 265 18.81 14.12 -20.65
N CYS A 266 19.77 13.41 -20.04
CA CYS A 266 20.93 14.01 -19.40
C CYS A 266 22.24 13.67 -20.14
N ARG A 267 22.92 14.67 -20.69
CA ARG A 267 24.20 14.51 -21.37
C ARG A 267 25.39 14.58 -20.40
N THR A 268 25.47 13.65 -19.46
CA THR A 268 26.69 13.50 -18.65
C THR A 268 27.28 12.09 -18.77
N LYS A 269 28.61 12.03 -18.79
CA LYS A 269 29.39 10.79 -18.69
C LYS A 269 29.94 10.57 -17.27
N ASN A 270 29.77 11.54 -16.37
CA ASN A 270 30.29 11.51 -15.02
C ASN A 270 29.12 11.45 -14.03
N ALA A 271 29.03 10.36 -13.28
CA ALA A 271 27.98 10.18 -12.28
C ALA A 271 28.03 11.23 -11.16
N ASP A 272 29.20 11.82 -10.89
CA ASP A 272 29.35 12.89 -9.91
C ASP A 272 28.65 14.21 -10.33
N ASP A 273 28.34 14.37 -11.62
CA ASP A 273 27.60 15.54 -12.11
C ASP A 273 26.11 15.44 -11.77
N LEU A 274 25.58 14.23 -11.53
CA LEU A 274 24.18 13.98 -11.23
C LEU A 274 23.87 14.26 -9.75
N SER A 275 22.60 14.57 -9.49
CA SER A 275 22.09 14.66 -8.13
C SER A 275 20.74 13.96 -7.98
N SER A 276 20.08 14.14 -6.84
CA SER A 276 18.72 13.67 -6.58
C SER A 276 17.89 14.79 -6.01
N LEU A 277 16.60 14.83 -6.35
CA LEU A 277 15.62 15.68 -5.70
C LEU A 277 15.33 15.13 -4.30
N GLY A 278 15.27 16.01 -3.31
CA GLY A 278 14.74 15.72 -1.97
C GLY A 278 15.76 15.07 -1.03
N TYR A 279 15.28 14.17 -0.17
CA TYR A 279 16.04 13.71 1.00
C TYR A 279 17.41 13.12 0.69
N LEU A 280 17.64 12.56 -0.50
CA LEU A 280 18.91 11.92 -0.84
C LEU A 280 19.93 12.86 -1.50
N ALA A 281 19.58 14.12 -1.76
CA ALA A 281 20.45 15.07 -2.45
C ALA A 281 21.85 15.21 -1.82
N ASN A 282 21.94 15.10 -0.49
CA ASN A 282 23.20 15.19 0.25
C ASN A 282 24.16 14.02 -0.01
N LEU A 283 23.66 12.88 -0.50
CA LEU A 283 24.47 11.71 -0.84
C LEU A 283 25.13 11.82 -2.22
N TYR A 284 24.64 12.72 -3.07
CA TYR A 284 25.18 12.98 -4.40
C TYR A 284 26.21 14.12 -4.36
N LYS A 285 27.09 14.17 -5.34
CA LYS A 285 28.07 15.26 -5.49
C LYS A 285 27.59 16.38 -6.41
N GLY A 286 26.59 16.14 -7.27
CA GLY A 286 26.06 17.16 -8.18
C GLY A 286 25.53 18.37 -7.41
N ARG A 287 25.97 19.57 -7.80
CA ARG A 287 25.59 20.86 -7.20
C ARG A 287 25.21 21.86 -8.30
N GLY A 288 24.74 23.02 -7.88
CA GLY A 288 24.30 24.08 -8.77
C GLY A 288 22.93 23.79 -9.38
N LYS A 289 22.71 24.29 -10.59
CA LYS A 289 21.41 24.28 -11.25
C LYS A 289 21.13 22.95 -11.94
N HIS A 290 20.06 22.29 -11.54
CA HIS A 290 19.62 21.00 -12.06
C HIS A 290 18.20 21.06 -12.60
N ARG A 291 17.84 20.12 -13.45
CA ARG A 291 16.48 19.94 -13.99
C ARG A 291 16.01 18.54 -13.71
N ILE A 292 14.71 18.43 -13.45
CA ILE A 292 14.01 17.16 -13.42
C ILE A 292 12.71 17.25 -14.24
N GLN A 293 12.38 16.22 -15.01
CA GLN A 293 11.06 16.09 -15.62
C GLN A 293 10.35 14.92 -14.94
N ILE A 294 9.23 15.25 -14.29
CA ILE A 294 8.38 14.36 -13.52
C ILE A 294 7.28 13.80 -14.43
N GLU A 295 7.08 12.49 -14.33
CA GLU A 295 6.02 11.74 -15.00
C GLU A 295 4.78 11.59 -14.11
N ALA A 296 3.71 11.04 -14.68
CA ALA A 296 2.42 10.86 -14.02
C ALA A 296 2.48 10.03 -12.72
N ASP A 297 3.46 9.13 -12.63
CA ASP A 297 3.68 8.28 -11.45
C ASP A 297 4.63 8.92 -10.42
N ASN A 298 4.87 10.24 -10.52
CA ASN A 298 5.79 11.01 -9.69
C ASN A 298 7.26 10.55 -9.77
N CYS A 299 7.65 9.85 -10.84
CA CYS A 299 9.02 9.46 -11.09
C CYS A 299 9.74 10.29 -12.16
N SER A 300 11.07 10.19 -12.16
CA SER A 300 11.94 10.89 -13.09
C SER A 300 11.96 10.21 -14.46
N SER A 301 11.66 10.98 -15.50
CA SER A 301 11.77 10.53 -16.90
C SER A 301 13.19 10.25 -17.37
N PHE A 302 14.22 10.69 -16.64
CA PHE A 302 15.62 10.46 -17.05
C PHE A 302 16.05 9.02 -16.92
N MET A 303 15.51 8.29 -15.93
CA MET A 303 16.05 6.98 -15.56
C MET A 303 14.97 5.98 -15.12
N ASN A 304 13.72 6.40 -14.89
CA ASN A 304 12.61 5.55 -14.41
C ASN A 304 13.02 4.61 -13.24
N VAL A 305 13.93 5.07 -12.36
CA VAL A 305 14.53 4.26 -11.30
C VAL A 305 13.57 4.21 -10.11
N LYS A 306 12.88 3.07 -9.92
CA LYS A 306 12.00 2.81 -8.78
C LYS A 306 12.74 1.98 -7.73
N LEU A 307 13.22 2.62 -6.66
CA LEU A 307 13.96 1.95 -5.58
C LEU A 307 13.37 2.33 -4.21
N PRO A 308 13.03 1.41 -3.31
CA PRO A 308 12.65 1.79 -1.94
C PRO A 308 13.85 2.41 -1.19
N ALA A 309 13.65 3.51 -0.44
CA ALA A 309 14.76 4.27 0.16
C ALA A 309 15.59 3.51 1.21
N LYS A 310 15.06 2.44 1.83
CA LYS A 310 15.85 1.57 2.73
C LYS A 310 17.01 0.83 2.04
N LEU A 311 16.91 0.64 0.72
CA LEU A 311 17.99 0.08 -0.09
C LEU A 311 19.09 1.12 -0.42
N ARG A 312 18.98 2.38 0.02
CA ARG A 312 19.83 3.51 -0.43
C ARG A 312 20.77 4.12 0.63
N ILE A 313 20.58 3.87 1.93
CA ILE A 313 21.48 4.45 2.94
C ILE A 313 22.74 3.61 3.09
N CYS A 314 23.81 4.03 2.40
CA CYS A 314 25.20 3.70 2.70
C CYS A 314 25.95 5.03 2.75
N ARG A 315 26.47 5.41 3.92
CA ARG A 315 27.09 6.73 4.15
C ARG A 315 28.43 6.95 3.42
N LEU A 316 28.86 6.01 2.58
CA LEU A 316 30.08 6.12 1.76
C LEU A 316 29.83 5.48 0.39
N PRO A 317 30.48 5.97 -0.69
CA PRO A 317 30.56 5.25 -1.95
C PRO A 317 31.19 3.85 -1.71
N PRO A 318 30.88 2.85 -2.54
CA PRO A 318 31.51 1.54 -2.43
C PRO A 318 33.01 1.69 -2.67
N VAL A 319 33.78 1.76 -1.60
CA VAL A 319 35.21 1.43 -1.60
C VAL A 319 35.36 0.03 -1.03
N ASP A 320 36.33 -0.70 -1.57
CA ASP A 320 36.48 -2.17 -1.54
C ASP A 320 36.45 -2.88 -0.18
N ASN A 321 36.29 -2.17 0.94
CA ASN A 321 36.32 -2.75 2.28
C ASN A 321 35.04 -2.51 3.12
N ALA A 322 33.89 -2.20 2.49
CA ALA A 322 32.59 -2.09 3.16
C ALA A 322 31.61 -3.20 2.72
N PRO A 323 31.66 -4.41 3.34
CA PRO A 323 30.89 -5.58 2.90
C PRO A 323 29.36 -5.43 3.02
N PHE A 324 28.85 -4.41 3.73
CA PHE A 324 27.42 -4.12 3.88
C PHE A 324 26.80 -3.31 2.72
N CYS A 325 27.62 -2.77 1.80
CA CYS A 325 27.18 -1.94 0.67
C CYS A 325 27.43 -2.60 -0.70
N ALA A 326 28.19 -3.70 -0.75
CA ALA A 326 28.41 -4.48 -1.96
C ALA A 326 27.11 -5.20 -2.35
N GLY A 327 26.40 -4.67 -3.36
CA GLY A 327 25.15 -5.25 -3.88
C GLY A 327 23.92 -4.36 -3.75
N LYS A 328 24.03 -3.14 -3.18
CA LYS A 328 22.98 -2.12 -3.33
C LYS A 328 23.10 -1.45 -4.70
N PRO A 329 21.98 -1.11 -5.38
CA PRO A 329 22.01 -0.52 -6.71
C PRO A 329 22.76 0.81 -6.69
N TYR A 330 24.00 0.77 -7.15
CA TYR A 330 24.81 1.94 -7.48
C TYR A 330 24.79 2.08 -9.00
N LEU A 331 24.66 3.31 -9.48
CA LEU A 331 24.65 3.64 -10.90
C LEU A 331 26.00 3.23 -11.51
N SER A 332 26.09 2.05 -12.14
CA SER A 332 27.27 1.66 -12.90
C SER A 332 27.17 2.30 -14.28
N VAL A 333 27.92 3.39 -14.49
CA VAL A 333 28.06 4.03 -15.81
C VAL A 333 28.95 3.14 -16.68
N SER A 334 28.39 2.50 -17.71
CA SER A 334 29.18 1.92 -18.80
C SER A 334 29.39 2.98 -19.87
N VAL A 335 30.63 3.36 -20.16
CA VAL A 335 30.97 4.27 -21.26
C VAL A 335 31.18 3.45 -22.53
N ASN A 336 30.36 3.63 -23.56
CA ASN A 336 30.69 3.20 -24.93
C ASN A 336 31.16 4.39 -25.78
N THR A 337 32.13 4.12 -26.65
CA THR A 337 32.98 5.08 -27.36
C THR A 337 32.33 5.77 -28.56
N ASP A 338 31.16 5.33 -29.02
CA ASP A 338 30.63 5.72 -30.32
C ASP A 338 29.25 6.34 -30.17
N GLY A 339 29.19 7.65 -29.93
CA GLY A 339 27.98 8.39 -29.61
C GLY A 339 26.74 7.97 -30.41
N VAL A 340 25.76 7.39 -29.69
CA VAL A 340 24.28 7.53 -29.77
C VAL A 340 23.66 6.35 -28.99
N GLU A 341 22.57 6.66 -28.27
CA GLU A 341 21.62 5.80 -27.52
C GLU A 341 22.11 5.00 -26.30
N TYR A 342 21.69 5.47 -25.12
CA TYR A 342 21.66 4.67 -23.90
C TYR A 342 20.24 4.14 -23.64
N GLN A 343 20.02 2.86 -23.92
CA GLN A 343 19.01 2.08 -23.19
C GLN A 343 19.61 1.66 -21.86
N GLY A 344 19.41 2.49 -20.83
CA GLY A 344 19.79 2.16 -19.46
C GLY A 344 18.79 1.18 -18.83
N THR A 345 18.76 -0.07 -19.30
CA THR A 345 18.09 -1.14 -18.56
C THR A 345 19.03 -1.68 -17.50
N GLN A 346 19.00 -1.10 -16.30
CA GLN A 346 19.39 -1.83 -15.10
C GLN A 346 18.12 -2.14 -14.32
N SER A 347 17.63 -3.35 -14.55
CA SER A 347 16.41 -3.92 -14.00
C SER A 347 16.33 -3.64 -12.49
N CYS A 348 15.33 -2.86 -12.06
CA CYS A 348 14.67 -3.17 -10.79
C CYS A 348 14.44 -4.69 -10.82
N VAL A 349 14.87 -5.46 -9.82
CA VAL A 349 14.35 -6.83 -9.70
C VAL A 349 12.84 -6.64 -9.68
N PRO A 350 12.10 -7.07 -10.72
CA PRO A 350 10.67 -6.85 -10.76
C PRO A 350 10.11 -7.45 -9.48
N LEU A 351 9.32 -6.68 -8.73
CA LEU A 351 8.60 -7.31 -7.62
C LEU A 351 7.62 -8.28 -8.26
N ASP A 352 7.93 -9.56 -8.12
CA ASP A 352 7.12 -10.67 -8.63
C ASP A 352 5.95 -10.84 -7.67
N MET A 353 4.90 -10.07 -7.94
CA MET A 353 3.66 -9.96 -7.17
C MET A 353 2.45 -10.31 -8.06
N CYS A 354 1.25 -10.31 -7.51
CA CYS A 354 0.03 -10.34 -8.29
C CYS A 354 -0.03 -9.12 -9.20
N LYS A 355 -0.43 -9.30 -10.46
CA LYS A 355 -0.51 -8.21 -11.44
C LYS A 355 -1.91 -8.07 -12.03
N ASN A 356 -2.29 -6.82 -12.31
CA ASN A 356 -3.47 -6.52 -13.12
C ASN A 356 -3.17 -6.70 -14.62
N GLU A 357 -4.18 -6.46 -15.47
CA GLU A 357 -4.08 -6.60 -16.93
C GLU A 357 -3.14 -5.58 -17.59
N LEU A 358 -2.80 -4.49 -16.89
CA LEU A 358 -1.80 -3.50 -17.32
C LEU A 358 -0.37 -3.93 -16.93
N GLY A 359 -0.20 -5.10 -16.30
CA GLY A 359 1.08 -5.57 -15.80
C GLY A 359 1.57 -4.84 -14.55
N GLN A 360 0.71 -4.08 -13.88
CA GLN A 360 1.03 -3.35 -12.64
C GLN A 360 0.78 -4.25 -11.43
N ASN A 361 1.63 -4.13 -10.40
CA ASN A 361 1.49 -4.88 -9.16
C ASN A 361 0.26 -4.43 -8.36
N VAL A 362 -0.47 -5.39 -7.81
CA VAL A 362 -1.65 -5.17 -6.98
C VAL A 362 -1.54 -5.97 -5.68
N PRO A 363 -2.11 -5.49 -4.55
CA PRO A 363 -2.05 -6.21 -3.28
C PRO A 363 -2.73 -7.59 -3.37
N PHE A 364 -3.87 -7.64 -4.05
CA PHE A 364 -4.51 -8.89 -4.46
C PHE A 364 -5.48 -8.64 -5.61
N TYR A 365 -5.89 -9.71 -6.28
CA TYR A 365 -7.05 -9.70 -7.18
C TYR A 365 -7.88 -10.98 -6.99
N ILE A 366 -9.14 -10.91 -7.40
CA ILE A 366 -10.03 -12.07 -7.47
C ILE A 366 -10.57 -12.16 -8.89
N ALA A 367 -10.47 -13.35 -9.49
CA ALA A 367 -10.94 -13.59 -10.85
C ALA A 367 -11.97 -14.73 -10.86
N TYR A 368 -13.10 -14.47 -11.54
CA TYR A 368 -14.20 -15.40 -11.72
C TYR A 368 -14.31 -15.78 -13.20
N LYS A 369 -13.73 -16.91 -13.58
CA LYS A 369 -13.69 -17.42 -14.95
C LYS A 369 -15.01 -18.10 -15.30
N MET A 370 -15.55 -17.87 -16.49
CA MET A 370 -16.90 -18.27 -16.90
C MET A 370 -16.98 -19.69 -17.50
N LYS A 371 -18.14 -20.36 -17.36
CA LYS A 371 -18.36 -21.72 -17.87
C LYS A 371 -18.27 -21.78 -19.40
N ASN A 372 -17.72 -22.87 -19.93
CA ASN A 372 -17.51 -23.11 -21.37
C ASN A 372 -16.83 -21.95 -22.11
N SER A 373 -16.09 -21.10 -21.39
CA SER A 373 -15.43 -19.91 -21.89
C SER A 373 -14.06 -19.78 -21.22
N LYS A 374 -13.27 -18.85 -21.73
CA LYS A 374 -12.08 -18.33 -21.06
C LYS A 374 -12.29 -16.90 -20.56
N ASP A 375 -13.40 -16.27 -20.90
CA ASP A 375 -13.82 -15.00 -20.31
C ASP A 375 -13.82 -15.10 -18.79
N TYR A 376 -13.45 -14.00 -18.13
CA TYR A 376 -13.53 -13.89 -16.70
C TYR A 376 -13.99 -12.49 -16.29
N PHE A 377 -14.44 -12.42 -15.05
CA PHE A 377 -14.67 -11.17 -14.35
C PHE A 377 -13.60 -11.00 -13.30
N GLN A 378 -13.22 -9.77 -13.01
CA GLN A 378 -12.14 -9.44 -12.10
C GLN A 378 -12.60 -8.43 -11.06
N PHE A 379 -12.06 -8.60 -9.86
CA PHE A 379 -12.07 -7.62 -8.79
C PHE A 379 -10.60 -7.33 -8.49
N VAL A 380 -10.21 -6.06 -8.61
CA VAL A 380 -8.82 -5.62 -8.47
C VAL A 380 -8.78 -4.42 -7.53
N GLN A 381 -8.14 -4.58 -6.37
CA GLN A 381 -7.94 -3.44 -5.45
C GLN A 381 -6.94 -2.44 -6.05
N PRO A 382 -7.13 -1.13 -5.82
CA PRO A 382 -8.05 -0.48 -4.86
C PRO A 382 -9.42 -0.07 -5.44
N HIS A 383 -9.87 -0.67 -6.54
CA HIS A 383 -11.05 -0.19 -7.28
C HIS A 383 -12.35 -0.94 -6.95
N ILE A 384 -13.44 -0.39 -7.51
CA ILE A 384 -14.88 -0.49 -7.20
C ILE A 384 -15.34 -1.85 -6.61
N PRO A 385 -16.22 -1.88 -5.59
CA PRO A 385 -16.69 -3.09 -4.89
C PRO A 385 -17.63 -4.02 -5.72
N HIS A 386 -17.27 -4.34 -6.96
CA HIS A 386 -18.00 -5.27 -7.81
C HIS A 386 -17.08 -5.99 -8.80
N PHE A 387 -17.60 -7.04 -9.44
CA PHE A 387 -16.88 -7.79 -10.47
C PHE A 387 -17.05 -7.13 -11.83
N GLU A 388 -15.95 -6.71 -12.44
CA GLU A 388 -15.92 -6.12 -13.77
C GLU A 388 -15.56 -7.16 -14.83
N ARG A 389 -16.14 -7.07 -16.03
CA ARG A 389 -15.80 -7.98 -17.12
C ARG A 389 -14.39 -7.64 -17.63
N SER A 390 -13.53 -8.67 -17.71
CA SER A 390 -12.21 -8.57 -18.32
C SER A 390 -12.29 -8.16 -19.79
N SER A 391 -11.28 -7.41 -20.26
CA SER A 391 -11.09 -7.14 -21.70
C SER A 391 -10.43 -8.31 -22.43
N TYR A 392 -9.81 -9.24 -21.70
CA TYR A 392 -9.03 -10.36 -22.23
C TYR A 392 -9.59 -11.71 -21.78
N GLU A 393 -9.30 -12.77 -22.55
CA GLU A 393 -9.54 -14.13 -22.11
C GLU A 393 -8.47 -14.58 -21.10
N ALA A 394 -8.80 -15.47 -20.18
CA ALA A 394 -7.84 -15.97 -19.17
C ALA A 394 -6.62 -16.68 -19.77
N SER A 395 -6.63 -17.04 -21.06
CA SER A 395 -5.48 -17.63 -21.75
C SER A 395 -4.58 -16.61 -22.45
N ASP A 396 -4.99 -15.34 -22.50
CA ASP A 396 -4.27 -14.30 -23.22
C ASP A 396 -3.08 -13.81 -22.40
N LYS A 397 -2.05 -13.28 -23.08
CA LYS A 397 -0.85 -12.77 -22.41
C LYS A 397 -1.12 -11.46 -21.65
N GLU A 398 -2.20 -10.77 -21.98
CA GLU A 398 -2.64 -9.54 -21.34
C GLU A 398 -3.49 -9.82 -20.10
N SER A 399 -3.96 -11.07 -19.92
CA SER A 399 -4.76 -11.45 -18.76
C SER A 399 -3.99 -11.29 -17.45
N LEU A 400 -4.70 -10.96 -16.37
CA LEU A 400 -4.10 -10.88 -15.04
C LEU A 400 -3.43 -12.21 -14.60
N PHE A 401 -3.90 -13.33 -15.13
CA PHE A 401 -3.33 -14.65 -14.87
C PHE A 401 -1.95 -14.77 -15.49
N TYR A 402 -1.83 -14.43 -16.78
CA TYR A 402 -0.54 -14.47 -17.46
C TYR A 402 0.41 -13.41 -16.90
N GLN A 403 -0.04 -12.17 -16.72
CA GLN A 403 0.83 -11.11 -16.19
C GLN A 403 1.46 -11.51 -14.85
N THR A 404 0.68 -12.14 -13.97
CA THR A 404 1.16 -12.69 -12.69
C THR A 404 2.16 -13.83 -12.88
N LEU A 405 1.89 -14.76 -13.80
CA LEU A 405 2.70 -15.97 -14.02
C LEU A 405 3.86 -15.75 -15.02
N LYS A 406 3.91 -14.60 -15.68
CA LYS A 406 4.90 -14.23 -16.69
C LYS A 406 6.33 -14.49 -16.24
N PRO A 407 6.76 -14.17 -15.00
CA PRO A 407 8.13 -14.43 -14.57
C PRO A 407 8.51 -15.93 -14.55
N ILE A 408 7.53 -16.83 -14.54
CA ILE A 408 7.77 -18.28 -14.61
C ILE A 408 7.92 -18.75 -16.07
N TYR A 409 7.07 -18.27 -16.98
CA TYR A 409 7.07 -18.67 -18.40
C TYR A 409 8.05 -17.89 -19.27
N GLU A 410 8.34 -16.65 -18.91
CA GLU A 410 9.31 -15.77 -19.56
C GLU A 410 10.34 -15.31 -18.52
N PRO A 411 11.19 -16.23 -18.01
CA PRO A 411 12.13 -15.93 -16.94
C PRO A 411 13.14 -14.86 -17.38
N SER A 412 13.29 -13.83 -16.54
CA SER A 412 14.29 -12.78 -16.72
C SER A 412 15.68 -13.26 -16.26
N GLN A 413 16.69 -12.37 -16.26
CA GLN A 413 18.03 -12.67 -15.74
C GLN A 413 18.02 -13.04 -14.24
N THR A 414 17.01 -12.63 -13.48
CA THR A 414 16.81 -13.01 -12.07
C THR A 414 15.65 -14.02 -11.96
N PRO A 415 15.94 -15.34 -11.90
CA PRO A 415 14.91 -16.36 -11.91
C PRO A 415 14.05 -16.35 -10.63
N LEU A 416 12.74 -16.43 -10.81
CA LEU A 416 11.75 -16.59 -9.74
C LEU A 416 11.80 -18.02 -9.18
N ASN A 417 11.73 -18.18 -7.86
CA ASN A 417 11.45 -19.50 -7.25
C ASN A 417 9.95 -19.77 -7.32
N TYR A 418 9.56 -21.01 -7.58
CA TYR A 418 8.14 -21.34 -7.61
C TYR A 418 7.86 -22.79 -7.23
N ILE A 419 6.61 -23.01 -6.81
CA ILE A 419 5.99 -24.33 -6.66
C ILE A 419 4.60 -24.25 -7.29
N MET A 420 4.29 -25.21 -8.16
CA MET A 420 2.97 -25.39 -8.72
C MET A 420 2.42 -26.75 -8.32
N TRP A 421 1.17 -26.76 -7.84
CA TRP A 421 0.48 -28.02 -7.53
C TRP A 421 -0.96 -27.98 -7.99
N ASN A 422 -1.46 -29.15 -8.38
CA ASN A 422 -2.82 -29.32 -8.83
C ASN A 422 -3.18 -30.80 -8.69
N ASP A 423 -4.28 -31.10 -8.05
CA ASP A 423 -4.73 -32.48 -7.86
C ASP A 423 -5.40 -33.11 -9.09
N ASP A 424 -5.49 -32.34 -10.18
CA ASP A 424 -6.08 -32.73 -11.45
C ASP A 424 -5.05 -32.48 -12.58
N VAL A 425 -3.93 -33.21 -12.51
CA VAL A 425 -2.84 -33.17 -13.49
C VAL A 425 -3.04 -34.21 -14.59
N HIS A 426 -3.91 -33.89 -15.54
CA HIS A 426 -3.97 -34.59 -16.83
C HIS A 426 -3.32 -33.74 -17.92
N PHE A 427 -1.99 -33.78 -18.00
CA PHE A 427 -1.27 -33.29 -19.16
C PHE A 427 -1.37 -34.34 -20.27
N ASP A 428 -2.49 -34.27 -20.98
CA ASP A 428 -2.81 -34.92 -22.26
C ASP A 428 -2.32 -36.36 -22.50
N LYS A 429 -3.27 -37.31 -22.49
CA LYS A 429 -3.09 -38.63 -23.13
C LYS A 429 -2.79 -38.52 -24.64
N ALA A 430 -3.01 -37.37 -25.28
CA ALA A 430 -2.69 -37.17 -26.69
C ALA A 430 -1.20 -36.91 -26.97
N VAL A 431 -0.40 -36.54 -25.96
CA VAL A 431 1.07 -36.35 -26.10
C VAL A 431 1.85 -37.63 -25.69
N ALA A 432 1.17 -38.56 -25.03
CA ALA A 432 1.73 -39.82 -24.53
C ALA A 432 2.08 -40.85 -25.63
N GLU A 433 1.72 -40.61 -26.88
CA GLU A 433 2.12 -41.49 -28.00
C GLU A 433 3.46 -41.09 -28.63
N GLU A 434 4.04 -39.94 -28.28
CA GLU A 434 5.25 -39.42 -28.97
C GLU A 434 6.48 -39.24 -28.07
N PHE A 435 6.37 -39.39 -26.74
CA PHE A 435 7.51 -39.32 -25.82
C PHE A 435 7.75 -40.62 -25.06
N THR A 436 8.97 -41.13 -25.21
CA THR A 436 9.51 -42.36 -24.64
C THR A 436 9.48 -42.37 -23.11
N ASN A 437 8.85 -43.39 -22.53
CA ASN A 437 9.08 -44.14 -21.28
C ASN A 437 9.63 -43.50 -19.98
N ASP A 438 9.93 -42.20 -19.87
CA ASP A 438 10.58 -41.64 -18.66
C ASP A 438 9.90 -40.40 -18.05
N THR A 439 8.69 -40.02 -18.47
CA THR A 439 7.89 -38.99 -17.76
C THR A 439 6.83 -39.63 -16.86
N PRO A 440 6.79 -39.32 -15.56
CA PRO A 440 5.83 -39.93 -14.65
C PRO A 440 4.41 -39.44 -14.98
N PHE A 441 3.56 -40.38 -15.40
CA PHE A 441 2.12 -40.20 -15.54
C PHE A 441 1.51 -39.94 -14.16
N TYR A 442 1.22 -38.68 -13.81
CA TYR A 442 0.46 -38.39 -12.60
C TYR A 442 -1.03 -38.70 -12.84
N THR A 443 -1.53 -39.77 -12.21
CA THR A 443 -2.97 -40.05 -12.11
C THR A 443 -3.58 -39.24 -10.96
N GLU A 444 -4.86 -38.86 -11.06
CA GLU A 444 -5.63 -38.31 -9.93
C GLU A 444 -5.49 -39.28 -8.72
N ASP A 445 -4.75 -38.87 -7.68
CA ASP A 445 -4.56 -39.66 -6.47
C ASP A 445 -5.26 -38.96 -5.29
N ALA A 446 -6.38 -39.56 -4.86
CA ALA A 446 -7.18 -39.08 -3.74
C ALA A 446 -6.42 -39.07 -2.40
N SER A 447 -5.17 -39.57 -2.36
CA SER A 447 -4.29 -39.48 -1.21
C SER A 447 -3.67 -38.09 -0.99
N PHE A 448 -3.72 -37.20 -1.99
CA PHE A 448 -3.30 -35.79 -1.93
C PHE A 448 -4.48 -34.83 -1.65
N GLY A 449 -4.17 -33.61 -1.22
CA GLY A 449 -5.14 -32.53 -0.99
C GLY A 449 -5.92 -32.15 -2.25
N HIS A 450 -7.17 -31.71 -2.10
CA HIS A 450 -8.00 -31.22 -3.21
C HIS A 450 -7.75 -29.73 -3.48
N SER A 451 -6.50 -29.40 -3.77
CA SER A 451 -5.93 -28.05 -3.77
C SER A 451 -5.21 -27.76 -5.09
N LYS A 452 -5.28 -26.52 -5.57
CA LYS A 452 -4.58 -26.07 -6.79
C LYS A 452 -4.09 -24.64 -6.62
N GLU A 453 -2.78 -24.46 -6.55
CA GLU A 453 -2.21 -23.14 -6.34
C GLU A 453 -0.84 -22.99 -7.02
N VAL A 454 -0.41 -21.74 -7.14
CA VAL A 454 0.94 -21.36 -7.54
C VAL A 454 1.53 -20.45 -6.47
N LEU A 455 2.66 -20.84 -5.92
CA LEU A 455 3.47 -20.00 -5.05
C LEU A 455 4.70 -19.56 -5.85
N GLY A 456 4.82 -18.26 -6.12
CA GLY A 456 6.01 -17.65 -6.74
C GLY A 456 6.67 -16.69 -5.75
N PHE A 457 8.00 -16.74 -5.61
CA PHE A 457 8.72 -15.84 -4.72
C PHE A 457 10.20 -15.66 -5.07
N ASN A 458 10.74 -14.50 -4.74
CA ASN A 458 12.16 -14.19 -4.77
C ASN A 458 12.60 -13.72 -3.37
N SER A 459 13.77 -13.11 -3.24
CA SER A 459 14.29 -12.64 -1.94
C SER A 459 13.61 -11.37 -1.40
N LEU A 460 12.74 -10.73 -2.18
CA LEU A 460 12.10 -9.44 -1.88
C LEU A 460 10.57 -9.51 -1.89
N SER A 461 9.97 -10.36 -2.71
CA SER A 461 8.52 -10.45 -2.86
C SER A 461 8.06 -11.82 -3.34
N GLY A 462 6.75 -12.02 -3.35
CA GLY A 462 6.10 -13.17 -3.95
C GLY A 462 4.60 -12.98 -4.08
N PHE A 463 3.97 -14.00 -4.61
CA PHE A 463 2.53 -14.13 -4.71
C PHE A 463 2.08 -15.56 -4.41
N LEU A 464 0.89 -15.68 -3.84
CA LEU A 464 0.17 -16.95 -3.68
C LEU A 464 -1.12 -16.87 -4.50
N LEU A 465 -1.18 -17.63 -5.59
CA LEU A 465 -2.35 -17.75 -6.45
C LEU A 465 -3.14 -19.00 -6.06
N ILE A 466 -4.26 -18.81 -5.37
CA ILE A 466 -5.21 -19.85 -4.98
C ILE A 466 -6.27 -20.00 -6.06
N HIS A 467 -6.52 -21.20 -6.60
CA HIS A 467 -7.54 -21.34 -7.64
C HIS A 467 -8.24 -22.70 -7.69
N SER A 468 -9.36 -22.76 -8.41
CA SER A 468 -10.12 -24.00 -8.60
C SER A 468 -9.89 -24.69 -9.96
N ILE A 469 -9.04 -24.11 -10.82
CA ILE A 469 -8.95 -24.41 -12.26
C ILE A 469 -8.19 -25.72 -12.50
N PRO A 470 -8.84 -26.79 -13.01
CA PRO A 470 -8.16 -28.05 -13.27
C PRO A 470 -7.15 -27.88 -14.41
N THR A 471 -6.06 -28.66 -14.33
CA THR A 471 -4.98 -28.67 -15.33
C THR A 471 -4.40 -27.27 -15.63
N PHE A 472 -4.43 -26.37 -14.65
CA PHE A 472 -3.88 -25.01 -14.73
C PHE A 472 -2.99 -24.74 -13.51
N PRO A 473 -1.94 -23.93 -13.68
CA PRO A 473 -1.37 -23.56 -14.98
C PRO A 473 -0.59 -24.74 -15.61
N PRO A 474 -0.12 -24.65 -16.87
CA PRO A 474 0.81 -25.67 -17.42
C PRO A 474 2.17 -25.65 -16.71
N ALA A 475 2.92 -26.76 -16.73
CA ALA A 475 4.33 -26.74 -16.29
C ALA A 475 5.12 -25.67 -17.07
N ALA A 476 6.12 -25.06 -16.43
CA ALA A 476 6.89 -23.93 -16.96
C ALA A 476 7.64 -24.24 -18.26
N GLU A 477 7.96 -25.51 -18.52
CA GLU A 477 8.54 -25.99 -19.78
C GLU A 477 7.56 -25.93 -20.97
N LYS A 478 6.26 -25.76 -20.71
CA LYS A 478 5.20 -25.68 -21.71
C LYS A 478 4.75 -24.24 -21.90
N ASP A 479 4.24 -23.94 -23.09
CA ASP A 479 3.62 -22.65 -23.36
C ASP A 479 2.42 -22.39 -22.43
N TYR A 480 2.21 -21.13 -22.08
CA TYR A 480 1.03 -20.74 -21.30
C TYR A 480 -0.26 -20.94 -22.10
N HIS A 481 -1.16 -21.80 -21.62
CA HIS A 481 -2.44 -22.06 -22.26
C HIS A 481 -3.46 -22.69 -21.30
N PHE A 482 -4.75 -22.61 -21.68
CA PHE A 482 -5.84 -23.31 -20.99
C PHE A 482 -6.25 -24.57 -21.76
N LEU A 483 -6.21 -25.72 -21.10
CA LEU A 483 -6.71 -26.97 -21.66
C LEU A 483 -8.25 -27.04 -21.67
N ARG A 484 -8.81 -28.02 -22.39
CA ARG A 484 -10.26 -28.21 -22.50
C ARG A 484 -10.93 -28.37 -21.12
N LYS A 485 -10.29 -29.04 -20.16
CA LYS A 485 -10.84 -29.27 -18.81
C LYS A 485 -10.95 -27.93 -18.03
N SER A 486 -9.98 -27.03 -18.19
CA SER A 486 -9.94 -25.68 -17.59
C SER A 486 -11.08 -24.77 -18.05
N ARG A 487 -11.64 -24.99 -19.25
CA ARG A 487 -12.69 -24.13 -19.85
C ARG A 487 -14.12 -24.51 -19.44
N ARG A 488 -14.38 -25.76 -19.06
CA ARG A 488 -15.75 -26.32 -18.95
C ARG A 488 -16.64 -25.70 -17.87
N LYS A 489 -16.06 -25.27 -16.75
CA LYS A 489 -16.82 -24.85 -15.57
C LYS A 489 -16.47 -23.41 -15.22
N ALA A 490 -17.40 -22.75 -14.55
CA ALA A 490 -17.08 -21.49 -13.90
C ALA A 490 -16.18 -21.78 -12.68
N GLN A 491 -15.30 -20.85 -12.37
CA GLN A 491 -14.05 -21.11 -11.67
C GLN A 491 -13.61 -19.84 -10.95
N ILE A 492 -13.05 -19.96 -9.75
CA ILE A 492 -12.53 -18.82 -8.99
C ILE A 492 -11.02 -18.94 -8.79
N ALA A 493 -10.36 -17.78 -8.80
CA ALA A 493 -8.98 -17.60 -8.41
C ALA A 493 -8.82 -16.35 -7.53
N LEU A 494 -7.93 -16.42 -6.57
CA LEU A 494 -7.51 -15.33 -5.68
C LEU A 494 -5.98 -15.29 -5.72
N CYS A 495 -5.40 -14.14 -6.02
CA CYS A 495 -3.96 -13.95 -5.92
C CYS A 495 -3.67 -12.98 -4.78
N ILE A 496 -2.81 -13.37 -3.83
CA ILE A 496 -2.37 -12.53 -2.71
C ILE A 496 -0.89 -12.21 -2.86
N SER A 497 -0.55 -10.93 -2.93
CA SER A 497 0.85 -10.47 -2.97
C SER A 497 1.43 -10.34 -1.57
N PHE A 498 2.69 -10.72 -1.40
CA PHE A 498 3.43 -10.51 -0.16
C PHE A 498 4.84 -10.03 -0.47
N GLN A 499 5.39 -9.15 0.37
CA GLN A 499 6.70 -8.55 0.15
C GLN A 499 7.46 -8.37 1.46
N ALA A 500 8.78 -8.33 1.36
CA ALA A 500 9.66 -8.06 2.48
C ALA A 500 9.42 -6.63 2.96
N THR A 501 8.98 -6.49 4.21
CA THR A 501 8.92 -5.18 4.84
C THR A 501 10.35 -4.67 5.04
N PRO A 502 10.66 -3.45 4.59
CA PRO A 502 12.00 -2.90 4.72
C PRO A 502 12.50 -2.94 6.18
N GLY A 503 13.52 -3.78 6.47
CA GLY A 503 14.14 -3.92 7.81
C GLY A 503 13.86 -5.22 8.53
N ASN A 504 12.91 -5.98 8.04
CA ASN A 504 12.52 -7.25 8.62
C ASN A 504 12.70 -8.37 7.57
N GLY A 505 13.83 -8.38 6.86
CA GLY A 505 14.14 -9.41 5.85
C GLY A 505 14.08 -10.82 6.44
N ASP A 506 14.54 -10.99 7.68
CA ASP A 506 14.36 -12.25 8.41
C ASP A 506 12.89 -12.60 8.68
N GLN A 507 12.04 -11.61 8.94
CA GLN A 507 10.60 -11.85 9.10
C GLN A 507 9.98 -12.33 7.79
N PHE A 508 10.40 -11.80 6.64
CA PHE A 508 9.94 -12.28 5.33
C PHE A 508 10.28 -13.76 5.13
N PHE A 509 11.54 -14.15 5.37
CA PHE A 509 11.95 -15.55 5.27
C PHE A 509 11.28 -16.45 6.32
N ASN A 510 11.04 -15.95 7.54
CA ASN A 510 10.28 -16.68 8.56
C ASN A 510 8.81 -16.88 8.15
N THR A 511 8.16 -15.85 7.60
CA THR A 511 6.79 -15.92 7.08
C THR A 511 6.70 -16.90 5.92
N LEU A 512 7.68 -16.87 5.01
CA LEU A 512 7.74 -17.80 3.89
C LEU A 512 8.01 -19.25 4.34
N GLN A 513 8.92 -19.44 5.30
CA GLN A 513 9.16 -20.74 5.95
C GLN A 513 7.89 -21.25 6.63
N GLN A 514 7.18 -20.38 7.36
CA GLN A 514 5.92 -20.73 8.02
C GLN A 514 4.87 -21.14 6.99
N LEU A 515 4.66 -20.35 5.93
CA LEU A 515 3.73 -20.68 4.85
C LEU A 515 4.06 -22.05 4.24
N LEU A 516 5.31 -22.30 3.86
CA LEU A 516 5.74 -23.59 3.30
C LEU A 516 5.52 -24.76 4.27
N THR A 517 5.74 -24.53 5.57
CA THR A 517 5.52 -25.53 6.61
C THR A 517 4.03 -25.85 6.79
N GLU A 518 3.16 -24.84 6.70
CA GLU A 518 1.72 -25.00 6.83
C GLU A 518 1.08 -25.65 5.60
N LEU A 519 1.59 -25.37 4.39
CA LEU A 519 1.15 -26.00 3.14
C LEU A 519 1.29 -27.52 3.17
N VAL A 520 2.21 -28.08 3.96
CA VAL A 520 2.34 -29.53 4.15
C VAL A 520 1.04 -30.13 4.71
N ALA A 521 0.25 -29.38 5.49
CA ALA A 521 -0.92 -29.88 6.21
C ALA A 521 -1.90 -30.63 5.30
N PHE A 522 -2.12 -30.15 4.07
CA PHE A 522 -3.05 -30.73 3.12
C PHE A 522 -2.41 -31.66 2.09
N ARG A 523 -1.08 -31.83 2.13
CA ARG A 523 -0.31 -32.69 1.21
C ARG A 523 -0.60 -32.36 -0.27
N PRO A 524 -0.10 -31.22 -0.78
CA PRO A 524 -0.30 -30.82 -2.18
C PRO A 524 0.32 -31.81 -3.17
N GLN A 525 -0.28 -31.94 -4.34
CA GLN A 525 0.27 -32.71 -5.46
C GLN A 525 1.11 -31.80 -6.36
N VAL A 526 2.36 -31.57 -5.96
CA VAL A 526 3.33 -30.76 -6.70
C VAL A 526 3.68 -31.46 -8.02
N TYR A 527 3.58 -30.73 -9.13
CA TYR A 527 3.91 -31.24 -10.47
C TYR A 527 5.04 -30.47 -11.16
N ASP A 528 5.33 -29.24 -10.71
CA ASP A 528 6.44 -28.45 -11.20
C ASP A 528 6.95 -27.52 -10.07
N SER A 529 8.26 -27.36 -9.97
CA SER A 529 8.89 -26.52 -8.95
C SER A 529 10.30 -26.15 -9.35
N LYS A 530 10.74 -24.96 -8.95
CA LYS A 530 12.11 -24.49 -9.14
C LYS A 530 12.57 -23.68 -7.94
N LEU A 531 13.73 -24.04 -7.41
CA LEU A 531 14.44 -23.28 -6.38
C LEU A 531 15.82 -22.90 -6.91
N VAL A 532 16.16 -21.63 -6.85
CA VAL A 532 17.49 -21.13 -7.21
C VAL A 532 18.51 -21.55 -6.16
N ASN A 533 19.74 -21.84 -6.60
CA ASN A 533 20.82 -22.20 -5.70
C ASN A 533 21.12 -21.05 -4.71
N ASN A 534 21.55 -21.39 -3.50
CA ASN A 534 21.95 -20.45 -2.43
C ASN A 534 20.83 -19.52 -1.91
N PHE A 535 19.57 -19.98 -1.93
CA PHE A 535 18.48 -19.29 -1.24
C PHE A 535 18.56 -19.48 0.30
N ASP A 536 17.75 -18.74 1.07
CA ASP A 536 17.76 -18.83 2.54
C ASP A 536 17.63 -20.30 3.01
N PRO A 537 18.51 -20.80 3.90
CA PRO A 537 18.51 -22.21 4.30
C PRO A 537 17.19 -22.68 4.92
N ARG A 538 16.51 -21.82 5.68
CA ARG A 538 15.22 -22.14 6.34
C ARG A 538 14.13 -22.40 5.31
N VAL A 539 14.09 -21.53 4.30
CA VAL A 539 13.14 -21.64 3.19
C VAL A 539 13.50 -22.81 2.29
N THR A 540 14.79 -23.01 2.01
CA THR A 540 15.30 -24.12 1.20
C THR A 540 14.92 -25.47 1.81
N GLU A 541 15.07 -25.63 3.13
CA GLU A 541 14.67 -26.84 3.83
C GLU A 541 13.16 -27.07 3.76
N ALA A 542 12.35 -26.05 4.08
CA ALA A 542 10.89 -26.15 4.04
C ALA A 542 10.36 -26.41 2.61
N PHE A 543 10.95 -25.77 1.60
CA PHE A 543 10.66 -25.99 0.18
C PHE A 543 10.93 -27.43 -0.21
N ASN A 544 12.13 -27.93 0.07
CA ASN A 544 12.51 -29.30 -0.29
C ASN A 544 11.63 -30.33 0.42
N TYR A 545 11.25 -30.07 1.68
CA TYR A 545 10.34 -30.92 2.42
C TYR A 545 8.94 -30.96 1.78
N LEU A 546 8.39 -29.80 1.38
CA LEU A 546 7.08 -29.71 0.72
C LEU A 546 7.07 -30.40 -0.65
N VAL A 547 8.15 -30.25 -1.43
CA VAL A 547 8.24 -30.83 -2.79
C VAL A 547 8.42 -32.35 -2.76
N HIS A 548 9.27 -32.89 -1.88
CA HIS A 548 9.61 -34.32 -1.90
C HIS A 548 8.78 -35.16 -0.91
N MET A 549 8.29 -34.57 0.18
CA MET A 549 7.49 -35.20 1.25
C MET A 549 7.84 -36.67 1.60
N PRO A 550 9.08 -36.97 2.02
CA PRO A 550 9.53 -38.35 2.23
C PRO A 550 8.85 -39.08 3.42
N ASN A 551 8.28 -38.35 4.40
CA ASN A 551 7.71 -38.92 5.63
C ASN A 551 6.41 -38.21 6.09
N PHE A 552 5.39 -38.17 5.23
CA PHE A 552 4.10 -37.54 5.58
C PHE A 552 3.36 -38.30 6.69
N ASN A 553 3.21 -37.67 7.87
CA ASN A 553 2.51 -38.24 9.02
C ASN A 553 1.01 -37.94 8.98
N ARG A 554 0.18 -38.99 8.84
CA ARG A 554 -1.29 -38.91 8.69
C ARG A 554 -2.08 -38.61 9.98
N THR A 555 -1.42 -38.38 11.12
CA THR A 555 -2.07 -38.31 12.46
C THR A 555 -2.06 -36.93 13.14
N ARG A 556 -1.67 -35.84 12.47
CA ARG A 556 -1.64 -34.48 13.07
C ARG A 556 -2.96 -33.70 12.86
N PRO A 557 -3.40 -32.87 13.83
CA PRO A 557 -4.72 -32.22 13.83
C PRO A 557 -4.96 -31.32 12.60
N SER A 558 -6.21 -31.32 12.11
CA SER A 558 -6.64 -30.85 10.78
C SER A 558 -7.41 -29.52 10.81
N PHE A 559 -6.83 -28.48 11.39
CA PHE A 559 -7.18 -27.09 11.11
C PHE A 559 -6.03 -26.22 11.62
N ARG A 560 -5.24 -25.63 10.73
CA ARG A 560 -4.18 -24.69 11.09
C ARG A 560 -4.50 -23.31 10.54
N LEU A 561 -4.08 -22.30 11.27
CA LEU A 561 -4.41 -20.91 11.00
C LEU A 561 -3.14 -20.09 10.96
N MET A 562 -2.94 -19.40 9.85
CA MET A 562 -1.97 -18.32 9.74
C MET A 562 -2.75 -17.01 9.63
N ASN A 563 -2.76 -16.24 10.72
CA ASN A 563 -3.52 -15.00 10.81
C ASN A 563 -2.89 -13.88 9.98
N PHE A 564 -3.74 -13.06 9.36
CA PHE A 564 -3.39 -11.77 8.78
C PHE A 564 -2.21 -11.78 7.79
N PHE A 565 -2.14 -12.81 6.95
CA PHE A 565 -1.29 -12.84 5.77
C PHE A 565 -1.82 -11.83 4.75
N GLN A 566 -1.31 -10.58 4.82
CA GLN A 566 -1.61 -9.51 3.87
C GLN A 566 -3.12 -9.19 3.78
N GLY A 567 -3.79 -9.12 4.94
CA GLY A 567 -5.23 -8.88 5.03
C GLY A 567 -6.11 -10.13 4.88
N PHE A 568 -5.50 -11.32 4.78
CA PHE A 568 -6.20 -12.61 4.76
C PHE A 568 -5.75 -13.54 5.89
N ASP A 569 -6.69 -14.24 6.50
CA ASP A 569 -6.41 -15.41 7.33
C ASP A 569 -6.35 -16.65 6.46
N LEU A 570 -5.26 -17.41 6.54
CA LEU A 570 -5.09 -18.66 5.80
C LEU A 570 -5.42 -19.85 6.71
N HIS A 571 -6.46 -20.60 6.32
CA HIS A 571 -6.97 -21.78 7.01
C HIS A 571 -6.59 -23.05 6.26
N PHE A 572 -5.68 -23.82 6.83
CA PHE A 572 -5.15 -25.06 6.26
C PHE A 572 -5.89 -26.26 6.85
N THR A 573 -6.54 -27.05 6.01
CA THR A 573 -7.27 -28.25 6.43
C THR A 573 -6.48 -29.51 6.09
N GLY A 574 -6.20 -30.33 7.09
CA GLY A 574 -5.39 -31.54 6.95
C GLY A 574 -6.22 -32.82 6.85
N ARG A 575 -5.56 -33.92 6.47
CA ARG A 575 -6.15 -35.27 6.46
C ARG A 575 -6.06 -35.89 7.86
N THR A 576 -7.20 -36.08 8.53
CA THR A 576 -7.31 -36.96 9.72
C THR A 576 -8.38 -38.02 9.50
N THR A 577 -8.29 -39.14 10.22
CA THR A 577 -9.37 -40.15 10.28
C THR A 577 -10.69 -39.59 10.85
N GLN A 578 -10.64 -38.44 11.56
CA GLN A 578 -11.79 -37.64 12.01
C GLN A 578 -12.28 -36.61 10.98
N ALA A 579 -11.44 -36.14 10.05
CA ALA A 579 -11.82 -35.20 8.98
C ALA A 579 -12.80 -35.79 7.96
N MET A 580 -13.01 -37.11 7.96
CA MET A 580 -14.05 -37.75 7.14
C MET A 580 -15.48 -37.26 7.44
N THR A 581 -15.69 -36.46 8.49
CA THR A 581 -17.04 -36.03 8.92
C THR A 581 -17.22 -34.52 9.11
N MET A 582 -16.22 -33.66 8.89
CA MET A 582 -16.35 -32.22 9.16
C MET A 582 -16.40 -31.39 7.88
N ASP A 583 -17.46 -30.62 7.72
CA ASP A 583 -17.60 -29.63 6.67
C ASP A 583 -16.73 -28.40 6.99
N THR A 584 -15.78 -28.08 6.10
CA THR A 584 -14.86 -26.95 6.31
C THR A 584 -15.61 -25.63 6.50
N PHE A 585 -16.74 -25.42 5.82
CA PHE A 585 -17.52 -24.20 6.00
C PHE A 585 -18.22 -24.14 7.35
N GLU A 586 -18.57 -25.27 7.96
CA GLU A 586 -19.08 -25.30 9.34
C GLU A 586 -17.97 -24.92 10.33
N VAL A 587 -16.75 -25.43 10.12
CA VAL A 587 -15.59 -25.04 10.93
C VAL A 587 -15.31 -23.54 10.81
N LEU A 588 -15.38 -22.98 9.59
CA LEU A 588 -15.21 -21.54 9.36
C LEU A 588 -16.35 -20.73 10.00
N ALA A 589 -17.60 -21.19 9.90
CA ALA A 589 -18.76 -20.52 10.50
C ALA A 589 -18.64 -20.46 12.03
N ASP A 590 -18.22 -21.56 12.66
CA ASP A 590 -17.99 -21.62 14.10
C ASP A 590 -16.77 -20.78 14.51
N HIS A 591 -15.67 -20.84 13.77
CA HIS A 591 -14.46 -20.06 14.05
C HIS A 591 -14.71 -18.54 14.00
N TYR A 592 -15.43 -18.09 12.96
CA TYR A 592 -15.76 -16.69 12.80
C TYR A 592 -17.06 -16.30 13.51
N GLU A 593 -17.68 -17.20 14.27
CA GLU A 593 -18.95 -16.97 14.96
C GLU A 593 -19.97 -16.25 14.06
N SER A 594 -20.18 -16.77 12.85
CA SER A 594 -21.04 -16.16 11.84
C SER A 594 -21.69 -17.20 10.96
N SER A 595 -22.99 -17.06 10.71
CA SER A 595 -23.68 -17.89 9.73
C SER A 595 -23.22 -17.53 8.32
N LEU A 596 -22.98 -18.53 7.47
CA LEU A 596 -22.40 -18.36 6.14
C LEU A 596 -23.36 -18.73 5.01
N ILE A 597 -23.30 -17.98 3.91
CA ILE A 597 -23.87 -18.32 2.61
C ILE A 597 -22.72 -18.79 1.73
N VAL A 598 -22.81 -20.01 1.21
CA VAL A 598 -21.66 -20.69 0.59
C VAL A 598 -21.97 -21.21 -0.80
N GLN A 599 -21.11 -20.87 -1.75
CA GLN A 599 -21.07 -21.45 -3.08
C GLN A 599 -20.07 -22.61 -3.08
N THR A 600 -20.52 -23.76 -3.57
CA THR A 600 -19.71 -24.97 -3.66
C THR A 600 -20.10 -25.78 -4.89
N PHE A 601 -19.13 -26.43 -5.52
CA PHE A 601 -19.41 -27.34 -6.63
C PHE A 601 -20.31 -28.50 -6.19
N ARG A 602 -21.34 -28.78 -6.99
CA ARG A 602 -22.26 -29.90 -6.80
C ARG A 602 -22.12 -30.91 -7.94
N HIS A 603 -21.35 -31.98 -7.72
CA HIS A 603 -21.24 -33.04 -8.71
C HIS A 603 -22.56 -33.85 -8.76
N PRO A 604 -23.14 -34.13 -9.95
CA PRO A 604 -24.45 -34.78 -10.07
C PRO A 604 -24.54 -36.18 -9.45
N LYS A 605 -23.41 -36.88 -9.31
CA LYS A 605 -23.33 -38.23 -8.72
C LYS A 605 -22.93 -38.24 -7.24
N SER A 606 -22.63 -37.08 -6.65
CA SER A 606 -22.17 -36.98 -5.26
C SER A 606 -23.36 -36.67 -4.34
N ARG A 607 -23.48 -37.38 -3.23
CA ARG A 607 -24.45 -37.06 -2.17
C ARG A 607 -23.96 -35.80 -1.46
N LEU A 608 -24.60 -34.68 -1.75
CA LEU A 608 -24.32 -33.39 -1.12
C LEU A 608 -25.16 -33.24 0.13
N TRP A 609 -24.65 -32.45 1.07
CA TRP A 609 -25.37 -32.06 2.27
C TRP A 609 -26.31 -30.89 1.93
N ASN A 610 -27.51 -30.93 2.48
CA ASN A 610 -28.40 -29.76 2.51
C ASN A 610 -27.75 -28.66 3.34
N SER A 611 -28.33 -27.46 3.34
CA SER A 611 -27.89 -26.42 4.27
C SER A 611 -27.86 -26.93 5.71
N SER A 612 -26.81 -26.54 6.44
CA SER A 612 -26.59 -26.96 7.82
C SER A 612 -27.37 -26.04 8.74
N CYS A 613 -28.56 -26.48 9.15
CA CYS A 613 -29.53 -25.65 9.89
C CYS A 613 -29.60 -25.96 11.38
N ASP A 614 -29.21 -27.17 11.78
CA ASP A 614 -29.27 -27.63 13.18
C ASP A 614 -27.99 -27.24 13.94
N ARG A 615 -27.57 -25.97 13.85
CA ARG A 615 -26.34 -25.42 14.44
C ARG A 615 -26.51 -23.98 14.91
N THR A 616 -25.64 -23.52 15.80
CA THR A 616 -25.61 -22.12 16.26
C THR A 616 -25.37 -21.15 15.11
N PHE A 617 -24.39 -21.45 14.25
CA PHE A 617 -24.11 -20.71 13.03
C PHE A 617 -24.46 -21.58 11.83
N THR A 618 -25.42 -21.14 11.02
CA THR A 618 -25.91 -21.92 9.88
C THR A 618 -24.97 -21.81 8.69
N VAL A 619 -24.98 -22.83 7.83
CA VAL A 619 -24.22 -22.81 6.57
C VAL A 619 -25.16 -23.13 5.41
N GLU A 620 -25.59 -22.09 4.71
CA GLU A 620 -26.63 -22.12 3.69
C GLU A 620 -26.04 -22.18 2.28
N ASN A 621 -26.51 -23.12 1.46
CA ASN A 621 -25.97 -23.30 0.12
C ASN A 621 -26.54 -22.31 -0.89
N VAL A 622 -25.68 -21.72 -1.70
CA VAL A 622 -26.08 -21.03 -2.93
C VAL A 622 -26.58 -22.07 -3.94
N LEU A 623 -27.79 -21.87 -4.45
CA LEU A 623 -28.43 -22.68 -5.49
C LEU A 623 -28.35 -22.05 -6.88
N LEU A 624 -28.03 -20.76 -6.94
CA LEU A 624 -27.87 -19.99 -8.16
C LEU A 624 -26.99 -18.77 -7.90
N THR A 625 -25.89 -18.66 -8.65
CA THR A 625 -24.98 -17.51 -8.64
C THR A 625 -25.27 -16.63 -9.87
N GLY A 626 -25.25 -15.31 -9.69
CA GLY A 626 -25.44 -14.29 -10.72
C GLY A 626 -24.49 -13.11 -10.51
N GLY A 627 -24.90 -11.91 -10.90
CA GLY A 627 -24.09 -10.69 -10.73
C GLY A 627 -23.11 -10.39 -11.87
N PHE A 628 -23.11 -11.21 -12.93
CA PHE A 628 -22.23 -11.06 -14.08
C PHE A 628 -23.02 -10.66 -15.33
N SER A 629 -22.61 -9.60 -16.02
CA SER A 629 -23.27 -9.11 -17.25
C SER A 629 -22.64 -9.71 -18.50
N ASP A 630 -23.45 -10.23 -19.43
CA ASP A 630 -22.96 -10.73 -20.72
C ASP A 630 -22.66 -9.63 -21.77
N GLY A 631 -22.76 -8.36 -21.39
CA GLY A 631 -22.59 -7.21 -22.28
C GLY A 631 -23.82 -6.84 -23.10
N SER A 632 -24.92 -7.62 -22.99
CA SER A 632 -26.21 -7.37 -23.67
C SER A 632 -27.35 -7.04 -22.70
N ASN A 633 -27.02 -6.52 -21.51
CA ASN A 633 -27.94 -6.31 -20.37
C ASN A 633 -28.60 -7.60 -19.85
N LYS A 634 -28.05 -8.78 -20.19
CA LYS A 634 -28.50 -10.06 -19.63
C LYS A 634 -27.50 -10.56 -18.61
N GLU A 635 -28.04 -11.12 -17.54
CA GLU A 635 -27.27 -11.67 -16.44
C GLU A 635 -26.87 -13.13 -16.73
N ILE A 636 -25.58 -13.43 -16.57
CA ILE A 636 -25.04 -14.78 -16.60
C ILE A 636 -25.38 -15.46 -15.27
N ARG A 637 -26.07 -16.60 -15.36
CA ARG A 637 -26.47 -17.40 -14.20
C ARG A 637 -25.77 -18.74 -14.18
N LEU A 638 -25.24 -19.10 -13.02
CA LEU A 638 -24.44 -20.29 -12.79
C LEU A 638 -25.13 -21.15 -11.73
N THR A 639 -25.38 -22.42 -12.07
CA THR A 639 -25.84 -23.41 -11.10
C THR A 639 -24.64 -24.06 -10.42
N PRO A 640 -24.81 -24.64 -9.23
CA PRO A 640 -23.73 -25.33 -8.54
C PRO A 640 -23.13 -26.52 -9.32
N THR A 641 -23.86 -27.09 -10.29
CA THR A 641 -23.35 -28.14 -11.20
C THR A 641 -22.48 -27.58 -12.34
N THR A 642 -22.50 -26.27 -12.56
CA THR A 642 -21.73 -25.57 -13.60
C THR A 642 -20.64 -24.66 -13.04
N ASP A 643 -20.64 -24.46 -11.73
CA ASP A 643 -19.73 -23.58 -11.02
C ASP A 643 -18.86 -24.36 -10.03
N HIS A 644 -17.57 -24.43 -10.34
CA HIS A 644 -16.53 -25.08 -9.53
C HIS A 644 -15.93 -24.17 -8.47
N SER A 645 -16.35 -22.90 -8.42
CA SER A 645 -15.92 -21.98 -7.38
C SER A 645 -16.34 -22.45 -5.99
N LYS A 646 -15.55 -22.03 -5.00
CA LYS A 646 -15.75 -22.39 -3.60
C LYS A 646 -15.46 -21.16 -2.78
N TRP A 647 -16.52 -20.56 -2.29
CA TRP A 647 -16.44 -19.35 -1.48
C TRP A 647 -17.62 -19.28 -0.52
N GLY A 648 -17.44 -18.53 0.56
CA GLY A 648 -18.48 -18.29 1.55
C GLY A 648 -18.44 -16.86 2.05
N ILE A 649 -19.62 -16.28 2.28
CA ILE A 649 -19.76 -14.96 2.88
C ILE A 649 -20.59 -15.03 4.15
N SER A 650 -20.37 -14.13 5.09
CA SER A 650 -21.28 -13.96 6.23
C SER A 650 -22.68 -13.55 5.76
N LYS A 651 -23.73 -13.95 6.50
CA LYS A 651 -25.09 -13.50 6.21
C LYS A 651 -25.22 -11.97 6.38
N PRO A 652 -26.09 -11.31 5.58
CA PRO A 652 -26.44 -9.91 5.79
C PRO A 652 -26.87 -9.66 7.24
N ASN A 653 -26.52 -8.50 7.79
CA ASN A 653 -26.83 -8.08 9.17
C ASN A 653 -26.19 -8.91 10.29
N SER A 654 -25.21 -9.78 9.98
CA SER A 654 -24.42 -10.49 10.99
C SER A 654 -23.42 -9.61 11.76
N GLY A 655 -23.28 -8.34 11.37
CA GLY A 655 -22.26 -7.43 11.90
C GLY A 655 -20.83 -7.76 11.44
N LYS A 656 -20.67 -8.68 10.50
CA LYS A 656 -19.39 -9.15 9.96
C LYS A 656 -19.42 -9.06 8.44
N SER A 657 -18.32 -8.62 7.84
CA SER A 657 -18.12 -8.52 6.39
C SER A 657 -17.12 -9.58 5.92
N LEU A 658 -17.40 -10.84 6.26
CA LEU A 658 -16.48 -11.95 6.04
C LEU A 658 -16.65 -12.50 4.62
N THR A 659 -15.54 -12.72 3.92
CA THR A 659 -15.47 -13.49 2.67
C THR A 659 -14.34 -14.52 2.75
N CYS A 660 -14.64 -15.78 2.46
CA CYS A 660 -13.67 -16.88 2.39
C CYS A 660 -13.66 -17.48 0.99
N ILE A 661 -12.48 -17.73 0.42
CA ILE A 661 -12.27 -18.32 -0.92
C ILE A 661 -11.26 -19.45 -0.78
N GLY A 662 -11.50 -20.60 -1.41
CA GLY A 662 -10.59 -21.73 -1.24
C GLY A 662 -10.88 -22.98 -2.06
N ASP A 663 -10.43 -24.10 -1.51
CA ASP A 663 -10.24 -25.34 -2.24
C ASP A 663 -11.30 -26.42 -1.99
N MET A 664 -11.88 -26.48 -0.79
CA MET A 664 -12.77 -27.59 -0.41
C MET A 664 -14.22 -27.33 -0.78
N ASN A 665 -14.81 -28.29 -1.48
CA ASN A 665 -16.25 -28.30 -1.69
C ASN A 665 -16.94 -29.07 -0.55
N ARG A 666 -18.26 -28.90 -0.41
CA ARG A 666 -19.09 -29.54 0.62
C ARG A 666 -19.54 -30.97 0.28
N ALA A 667 -18.79 -31.69 -0.57
CA ALA A 667 -19.06 -33.09 -0.91
C ALA A 667 -18.17 -34.05 -0.10
N THR A 668 -18.73 -35.21 0.24
CA THR A 668 -18.06 -36.24 1.05
C THR A 668 -16.71 -36.69 0.48
N SER A 669 -16.58 -36.76 -0.85
CA SER A 669 -15.35 -37.18 -1.53
C SER A 669 -14.19 -36.19 -1.37
N THR A 670 -14.46 -34.90 -1.13
CA THR A 670 -13.41 -33.87 -0.97
C THR A 670 -13.17 -33.48 0.47
N MET A 671 -14.16 -33.60 1.36
CA MET A 671 -13.94 -33.42 2.81
C MET A 671 -12.95 -34.44 3.39
N ALA A 672 -12.82 -35.61 2.76
CA ALA A 672 -11.81 -36.60 3.12
C ALA A 672 -10.37 -36.21 2.71
N ARG A 673 -10.20 -35.05 2.06
CA ARG A 673 -8.94 -34.50 1.55
C ARG A 673 -8.68 -33.15 2.23
N GLY A 674 -7.43 -32.70 2.21
CA GLY A 674 -7.08 -31.37 2.72
C GLY A 674 -7.11 -30.29 1.65
N GLY A 675 -7.10 -29.03 2.06
CA GLY A 675 -6.85 -27.87 1.19
C GLY A 675 -6.71 -26.58 1.98
N LEU A 676 -6.83 -25.45 1.28
CA LEU A 676 -6.67 -24.10 1.82
C LEU A 676 -7.94 -23.25 1.65
N PHE A 677 -8.23 -22.40 2.64
CA PHE A 677 -9.11 -21.25 2.51
C PHE A 677 -8.38 -19.97 2.91
N ALA A 678 -8.54 -18.92 2.13
CA ALA A 678 -8.17 -17.56 2.49
C ALA A 678 -9.44 -16.77 2.84
N CYS A 679 -9.48 -16.20 4.04
CA CYS A 679 -10.62 -15.45 4.56
C CYS A 679 -10.23 -14.00 4.85
N THR A 680 -11.09 -13.04 4.49
CA THR A 680 -10.87 -11.62 4.74
C THR A 680 -12.13 -10.98 5.30
N GLN A 681 -11.96 -9.90 6.08
CA GLN A 681 -13.05 -9.03 6.52
C GLN A 681 -13.11 -7.71 5.72
N ASP A 682 -12.45 -7.67 4.56
CA ASP A 682 -12.48 -6.54 3.64
C ASP A 682 -13.91 -6.26 3.15
N GLN A 683 -14.37 -5.03 3.38
CA GLN A 683 -15.74 -4.61 3.11
C GLN A 683 -16.05 -4.64 1.61
N ASP A 684 -15.11 -4.26 0.76
CA ASP A 684 -15.33 -4.17 -0.68
C ASP A 684 -15.40 -5.55 -1.32
N VAL A 685 -14.55 -6.48 -0.85
CA VAL A 685 -14.65 -7.89 -1.21
C VAL A 685 -15.99 -8.47 -0.77
N TYR A 686 -16.41 -8.22 0.47
CA TYR A 686 -17.71 -8.69 0.95
C TYR A 686 -18.87 -8.14 0.12
N LEU A 687 -18.86 -6.85 -0.20
CA LEU A 687 -19.88 -6.24 -1.04
C LEU A 687 -19.93 -6.90 -2.42
N ALA A 688 -18.79 -7.06 -3.09
CA ALA A 688 -18.71 -7.70 -4.41
C ALA A 688 -19.28 -9.14 -4.39
N PHE A 689 -19.02 -9.91 -3.34
CA PHE A 689 -19.54 -11.27 -3.21
C PHE A 689 -21.00 -11.31 -2.76
N SER A 690 -21.45 -10.34 -1.96
CA SER A 690 -22.83 -10.26 -1.48
C SER A 690 -23.85 -10.07 -2.62
N GLU A 691 -23.40 -9.55 -3.76
CA GLU A 691 -24.22 -9.41 -4.96
C GLU A 691 -24.38 -10.70 -5.77
N LEU A 692 -23.58 -11.75 -5.51
CA LEU A 692 -23.55 -12.95 -6.34
C LEU A 692 -24.70 -13.94 -6.06
N PRO A 693 -25.13 -14.22 -4.81
CA PRO A 693 -26.24 -15.13 -4.56
C PRO A 693 -27.56 -14.62 -5.16
N ARG A 694 -28.20 -15.45 -6.01
CA ARG A 694 -29.54 -15.18 -6.55
C ARG A 694 -30.61 -16.09 -5.97
N ARG A 695 -30.22 -17.28 -5.52
CA ARG A 695 -31.11 -18.22 -4.82
C ARG A 695 -30.30 -19.01 -3.82
N ILE A 696 -30.80 -19.11 -2.60
CA ILE A 696 -30.18 -19.80 -1.48
C ILE A 696 -31.12 -20.92 -1.02
N ASP A 697 -30.55 -22.03 -0.60
CA ASP A 697 -31.24 -23.09 0.14
C ASP A 697 -31.32 -22.66 1.61
N GLU A 698 -32.24 -21.75 1.93
CA GLU A 698 -32.32 -21.12 3.25
C GLU A 698 -32.73 -22.11 4.32
N CYS A 699 -32.16 -21.94 5.52
CA CYS A 699 -32.61 -22.70 6.68
C CYS A 699 -34.03 -22.28 7.09
N PRO A 700 -34.88 -23.22 7.54
CA PRO A 700 -36.21 -22.89 8.01
C PRO A 700 -36.11 -21.85 9.13
N LEU A 701 -36.88 -20.77 9.05
CA LEU A 701 -37.02 -19.84 10.16
C LEU A 701 -37.53 -20.64 11.36
N THR A 702 -36.71 -20.76 12.41
CA THR A 702 -37.13 -21.30 13.69
C THR A 702 -38.30 -20.42 14.16
N ARG A 703 -39.53 -20.97 14.13
CA ARG A 703 -40.63 -20.37 14.89
C ARG A 703 -40.16 -20.37 16.33
N LEU A 704 -39.82 -19.20 16.86
CA LEU A 704 -39.71 -18.99 18.30
C LEU A 704 -40.97 -19.62 18.91
N THR A 705 -40.77 -20.70 19.65
CA THR A 705 -41.82 -21.36 20.42
C THR A 705 -42.53 -20.28 21.22
N THR A 706 -43.84 -20.19 21.00
CA THR A 706 -44.79 -19.34 21.71
C THR A 706 -44.43 -19.17 23.18
N ILE A 707 -44.02 -17.96 23.56
CA ILE A 707 -44.06 -17.51 24.96
C ILE A 707 -45.54 -17.51 25.36
N PRO A 708 -45.95 -18.08 26.51
CA PRO A 708 -47.34 -18.04 26.93
C PRO A 708 -47.78 -16.58 27.08
N LYS A 709 -48.91 -16.22 26.46
CA LYS A 709 -49.58 -14.94 26.70
C LYS A 709 -49.87 -14.81 28.19
N VAL A 710 -49.15 -13.91 28.88
CA VAL A 710 -49.62 -13.34 30.14
C VAL A 710 -50.69 -12.33 29.77
N THR A 711 -51.93 -12.62 30.13
CA THR A 711 -53.05 -11.67 30.07
C THR A 711 -52.78 -10.56 31.08
N VAL A 712 -52.66 -9.32 30.59
CA VAL A 712 -52.67 -8.12 31.43
C VAL A 712 -54.12 -7.65 31.49
N ASP A 713 -54.65 -7.61 32.71
CA ASP A 713 -55.99 -7.15 33.04
C ASP A 713 -56.07 -5.63 32.89
N GLU A 714 -57.10 -5.16 32.17
CA GLU A 714 -57.38 -3.75 31.91
C GLU A 714 -58.11 -3.15 33.11
N THR A 715 -57.41 -2.41 33.98
CA THR A 715 -58.04 -1.30 34.73
C THR A 715 -57.00 -0.27 35.13
N VAL A 716 -57.21 0.97 34.68
CA VAL A 716 -57.29 2.22 35.47
C VAL A 716 -56.96 3.41 34.58
N THR A 717 -58.00 4.22 34.44
CA THR A 717 -58.16 5.52 33.81
C THR A 717 -57.19 6.62 34.26
N ALA A 718 -56.75 7.40 33.27
CA ALA A 718 -56.51 8.85 33.23
C ALA A 718 -56.16 9.63 34.52
N CYS A 719 -55.05 10.39 34.46
CA CYS A 719 -54.84 11.61 35.22
C CYS A 719 -54.20 12.70 34.35
N GLU A 720 -54.89 13.83 34.24
CA GLU A 720 -54.49 15.08 33.59
C GLU A 720 -53.42 15.85 34.39
N CYS A 721 -52.67 16.71 33.69
CA CYS A 721 -51.68 17.61 34.26
C CYS A 721 -52.32 18.85 34.92
N THR A 722 -51.84 19.26 36.09
CA THR A 722 -51.89 20.67 36.56
C THR A 722 -50.63 21.10 37.33
N THR A 723 -50.04 22.22 36.87
CA THR A 723 -49.28 23.32 37.52
C THR A 723 -48.36 23.15 38.76
N LEU A 724 -47.12 23.65 38.59
CA LEU A 724 -46.23 24.43 39.50
C LEU A 724 -46.08 24.00 40.98
N TRP A 725 -44.83 23.69 41.42
CA TRP A 725 -44.05 24.34 42.50
C TRP A 725 -42.73 23.57 42.78
N ARG A 726 -41.80 24.24 43.47
CA ARG A 726 -40.33 24.07 43.55
C ARG A 726 -39.77 22.89 44.38
N CYS A 727 -38.59 22.44 43.93
CA CYS A 727 -37.36 21.98 44.64
C CYS A 727 -37.38 20.77 45.61
N ILE A 728 -36.47 19.80 45.38
CA ILE A 728 -35.24 19.53 46.17
C ILE A 728 -34.50 18.31 45.55
N VAL A 729 -33.19 18.45 45.34
CA VAL A 729 -32.21 17.41 44.92
C VAL A 729 -31.59 16.83 46.20
N PRO A 730 -31.27 15.52 46.31
CA PRO A 730 -29.95 15.01 45.92
C PRO A 730 -29.91 13.63 45.22
N THR A 731 -29.27 13.63 44.06
CA THR A 731 -28.18 12.72 43.63
C THR A 731 -28.28 11.23 43.95
N ILE A 732 -28.39 10.38 42.91
CA ILE A 732 -27.52 9.21 42.66
C ILE A 732 -27.81 8.68 41.22
N LEU A 733 -26.76 8.72 40.38
CA LEU A 733 -26.46 7.87 39.22
C LEU A 733 -27.57 7.63 38.16
N CYS A 734 -27.59 8.48 37.13
CA CYS A 734 -28.09 8.11 35.79
C CYS A 734 -26.95 8.28 34.78
N ARG A 735 -26.37 7.16 34.32
CA ARG A 735 -25.53 7.10 33.12
C ARG A 735 -26.02 5.94 32.25
N ALA A 736 -26.14 6.26 30.96
CA ALA A 736 -26.34 5.37 29.83
C ALA A 736 -27.74 4.73 29.71
N TYR A 737 -28.57 5.30 28.83
CA TYR A 737 -29.26 4.59 27.74
C TYR A 737 -30.14 5.59 26.99
N GLN A 738 -29.62 6.22 25.94
CA GLN A 738 -30.44 6.81 24.88
C GLN A 738 -29.73 6.67 23.53
N THR A 739 -30.12 5.64 22.78
CA THR A 739 -30.06 5.61 21.32
C THR A 739 -31.15 4.67 20.86
N THR A 740 -32.27 5.19 20.34
CA THR A 740 -32.88 4.66 19.09
C THR A 740 -33.95 5.62 18.55
N LEU A 741 -34.06 5.62 17.21
CA LEU A 741 -35.14 6.14 16.34
C LEU A 741 -35.14 7.66 16.19
N VAL A 742 -35.05 8.24 14.99
CA VAL A 742 -35.95 8.17 13.83
C VAL A 742 -35.08 8.52 12.59
N VAL A 743 -35.22 7.97 11.38
CA VAL A 743 -36.21 8.35 10.36
C VAL A 743 -36.19 7.29 9.24
N LEU A 744 -37.35 6.69 9.00
CA LEU A 744 -37.78 6.18 7.69
C LEU A 744 -38.64 7.28 7.04
N ALA A 745 -38.26 7.68 5.83
CA ALA A 745 -39.13 8.21 4.78
C ALA A 745 -38.49 7.84 3.44
#